data_AF-A0A7V9ZKP2-F1
#
_entry.id   AF-A0A7V9ZKP2-F1
#
_cell.length_a   1.000
_cell.length_b   1.000
_cell.length_c   1.000
_cell.angle_alpha   90.00
_cell.angle_beta   90.00
_cell.angle_gamma   90.00
#
_symmetry.space_group_name_H-M   'P 1'
#
loop_
_entity.id
_entity.type
_entity.pdbx_description
1 polymer ?
#
loop_
_entity_poly.entity_id
_entity_poly.type
_entity_poly.pdbx_seq_one_letter_code
_entity_poly.pdbx_strand_id
1 'polypeptide(L)'
;MRAILKEEFPEKSKFQNIYDQQVVPLVKHAKESSYSFTAQACAARGRAAQAGLGALKKRTKNQSLIKAMGTSSQEVFLLPEEKAVFKRSHARAAEEERIINDLFDLMSPQAVVGTFKFKTASRRPFSIKISENTEKRGYSIEALEPTLRQSIKKRLSPEDVLLLNWHETTPSGQKKFGFYDYQNFLKSKSFTIQQPGGNWQYIKFIQLQQLHLQGKLHPDARVGSSLSTATSVSQHFLNGDLLSQALNYNPSSQKEPSRLYLTPDLTNPEDKRAYKICEQFKWSFKDDRGRTYNGSFKDMHKHYLNNIQMFDVQCIPNKSGEKLPTNQDLQKALNVRWKAVCNELMSMQNGVLLPLSDFEAKPFISNMVLIKDINQNLREAILQRLTPNAEFNAILTGEVQLLDLHDHNLGLAPHPTAEYEKFKDFKFLIGGAKPETYNFTKLIMDYLDGKILATTPITFVDGGKTISKNLNDLPELQKALDVQWQLVIFDTDLSLTENNYLQVQIRKGITGHLIPLRSVLLETDWKNRPLNKETVQRLMESTERDLRVEQWIKKSDTAIYKQLSPQVRELVKRTVKQDLETYNLSDPRKKHRNTTIKNLQDQFVQNMVNIDPISPLYIWKAIEGDLSQVVIRSNDTWQTIAKRHNQDVITIQLQNQKELKIGEKVKIHYDLTSSSSEAIRKRENIAAQLFPHITYSQQDALLERQQHRKEYLISYNELTESKLAGKALLDQIKQFIQKLETPLSSIRKESLLKDLNDNGHHYVNNPRKMVGLKAGLCEECQPTYFNLMKAMYPLLADAYALNKAVYGNDIYAGQKIGLYTEPLEKVIDEAKRKYDPNSPEGHLFLNLENQISSIRKPAFFGNWA
;
A
#
# COMPACT_ATOMS: atom_id res chain seq x y z
N MET A 1 -21.67 11.34 -19.98
CA MET A 1 -23.15 11.25 -20.05
C MET A 1 -23.83 12.59 -20.26
N ARG A 2 -23.76 13.60 -19.37
CA ARG A 2 -24.34 14.94 -19.62
C ARG A 2 -23.84 15.61 -20.91
N ALA A 3 -22.58 15.40 -21.27
CA ALA A 3 -22.01 15.89 -22.53
C ALA A 3 -22.50 15.09 -23.76
N ILE A 4 -22.92 13.84 -23.59
CA ILE A 4 -23.38 12.94 -24.67
C ILE A 4 -24.86 13.16 -24.97
N LEU A 5 -25.65 13.55 -23.96
CA LEU A 5 -27.09 13.81 -24.10
C LEU A 5 -27.43 15.18 -24.70
N LYS A 6 -26.44 16.05 -24.94
CA LYS A 6 -26.68 17.41 -25.43
C LYS A 6 -26.85 17.51 -26.95
N GLU A 7 -26.46 16.49 -27.72
CA GLU A 7 -26.33 16.65 -29.18
C GLU A 7 -27.34 15.90 -30.06
N GLU A 8 -28.10 14.88 -29.58
CA GLU A 8 -28.80 13.99 -30.55
C GLU A 8 -30.28 13.60 -30.32
N PHE A 9 -31.03 14.12 -29.32
CA PHE A 9 -32.41 13.65 -29.10
C PHE A 9 -33.49 14.76 -29.01
N PRO A 10 -34.56 14.74 -29.83
CA PRO A 10 -35.66 15.72 -29.80
C PRO A 10 -36.59 15.63 -28.59
N GLU A 11 -36.59 14.53 -27.82
CA GLU A 11 -37.45 14.34 -26.64
C GLU A 11 -36.82 14.82 -25.32
N LYS A 12 -36.30 16.05 -25.32
CA LYS A 12 -35.57 16.62 -24.17
C LYS A 12 -36.35 16.60 -22.85
N SER A 13 -37.67 16.83 -22.87
CA SER A 13 -38.46 16.96 -21.63
C SER A 13 -38.73 15.62 -20.93
N LYS A 14 -38.98 14.55 -21.68
CA LYS A 14 -39.22 13.21 -21.13
C LYS A 14 -37.93 12.60 -20.56
N PHE A 15 -36.81 12.72 -21.27
CA PHE A 15 -35.52 12.21 -20.80
C PHE A 15 -34.98 13.01 -19.61
N GLN A 16 -35.19 14.33 -19.58
CA GLN A 16 -34.83 15.15 -18.43
C GLN A 16 -35.64 14.76 -17.20
N ASN A 17 -36.94 14.48 -17.35
CA ASN A 17 -37.77 13.98 -16.25
C ASN A 17 -37.35 12.59 -15.75
N ILE A 18 -37.07 11.64 -16.64
CA ILE A 18 -36.55 10.30 -16.24
C ILE A 18 -35.19 10.45 -15.54
N TYR A 19 -34.31 11.31 -16.07
CA TYR A 19 -33.02 11.58 -15.47
C TYR A 19 -33.17 12.20 -14.07
N ASP A 20 -34.00 13.23 -13.91
CA ASP A 20 -34.14 13.95 -12.64
C ASP A 20 -34.99 13.20 -11.61
N GLN A 21 -35.98 12.40 -12.03
CA GLN A 21 -36.86 11.67 -11.11
C GLN A 21 -36.43 10.23 -10.82
N GLN A 22 -35.69 9.57 -11.71
CA GLN A 22 -35.29 8.17 -11.53
C GLN A 22 -33.78 8.04 -11.41
N VAL A 23 -33.01 8.63 -12.33
CA VAL A 23 -31.55 8.47 -12.35
C VAL A 23 -30.87 9.30 -11.25
N VAL A 24 -31.28 10.55 -11.02
CA VAL A 24 -30.69 11.41 -9.98
C VAL A 24 -30.93 10.82 -8.60
N PRO A 25 -32.14 10.36 -8.21
CA PRO A 25 -32.34 9.66 -6.94
C PRO A 25 -31.56 8.36 -6.85
N LEU A 26 -31.50 7.54 -7.90
CA LEU A 26 -30.68 6.32 -7.92
C LEU A 26 -29.18 6.63 -7.81
N VAL A 27 -28.69 7.70 -8.41
CA VAL A 27 -27.30 8.16 -8.29
C VAL A 27 -27.05 8.77 -6.92
N LYS A 28 -28.03 9.46 -6.33
CA LYS A 28 -27.96 9.99 -4.97
C LYS A 28 -27.91 8.84 -3.96
N HIS A 29 -28.78 7.84 -4.12
CA HIS A 29 -28.82 6.62 -3.33
C HIS A 29 -27.58 5.73 -3.57
N ALA A 30 -27.06 5.66 -4.80
CA ALA A 30 -25.81 4.98 -5.12
C ALA A 30 -24.61 5.70 -4.50
N LYS A 31 -24.62 7.05 -4.47
CA LYS A 31 -23.61 7.88 -3.78
C LYS A 31 -23.68 7.73 -2.26
N GLU A 32 -24.89 7.59 -1.71
CA GLU A 32 -25.18 7.42 -0.29
C GLU A 32 -25.01 5.96 0.19
N SER A 33 -24.94 4.98 -0.73
CA SER A 33 -24.78 3.55 -0.42
C SER A 33 -23.33 3.06 -0.51
N SER A 34 -23.08 1.87 0.05
CA SER A 34 -21.79 1.15 0.03
C SER A 34 -21.19 0.96 -1.38
N TYR A 35 -22.00 1.07 -2.44
CA TYR A 35 -21.55 1.01 -3.83
C TYR A 35 -20.68 2.21 -4.24
N SER A 36 -20.91 3.42 -3.70
CA SER A 36 -20.04 4.57 -4.00
C SER A 36 -18.63 4.34 -3.49
N PHE A 37 -18.55 3.76 -2.30
CA PHE A 37 -17.31 3.49 -1.60
C PHE A 37 -16.46 2.45 -2.35
N THR A 38 -17.05 1.29 -2.72
CA THR A 38 -16.35 0.28 -3.53
C THR A 38 -15.91 0.82 -4.89
N ALA A 39 -16.74 1.64 -5.55
CA ALA A 39 -16.38 2.25 -6.82
C ALA A 39 -15.19 3.22 -6.69
N GLN A 40 -15.15 4.02 -5.62
CA GLN A 40 -14.05 4.95 -5.35
C GLN A 40 -12.74 4.20 -5.05
N ALA A 41 -12.78 3.15 -4.22
CA ALA A 41 -11.63 2.30 -3.92
C ALA A 41 -11.10 1.61 -5.20
N CYS A 42 -11.99 1.06 -6.03
CA CYS A 42 -11.63 0.51 -7.34
C CYS A 42 -10.98 1.55 -8.27
N ALA A 43 -11.53 2.77 -8.31
CA ALA A 43 -10.97 3.86 -9.10
C ALA A 43 -9.57 4.27 -8.58
N ALA A 44 -9.36 4.31 -7.26
CA ALA A 44 -8.06 4.60 -6.66
C ALA A 44 -7.02 3.52 -7.02
N ARG A 45 -7.38 2.23 -6.92
CA ARG A 45 -6.53 1.11 -7.37
C ARG A 45 -6.23 1.19 -8.87
N GLY A 46 -7.22 1.57 -9.69
CA GLY A 46 -7.04 1.81 -11.12
C GLY A 46 -6.04 2.92 -11.42
N ARG A 47 -6.11 4.05 -10.69
CA ARG A 47 -5.12 5.13 -10.78
C ARG A 47 -3.72 4.68 -10.35
N ALA A 48 -3.62 3.88 -9.30
CA ALA A 48 -2.36 3.30 -8.84
C ALA A 48 -1.74 2.36 -9.87
N ALA A 49 -2.56 1.52 -10.51
CA ALA A 49 -2.13 0.66 -11.61
C ALA A 49 -1.63 1.51 -12.79
N GLN A 50 -2.37 2.54 -13.19
CA GLN A 50 -1.98 3.45 -14.28
C GLN A 50 -0.66 4.18 -13.98
N ALA A 51 -0.51 4.72 -12.76
CA ALA A 51 0.71 5.37 -12.32
C ALA A 51 1.89 4.40 -12.34
N GLY A 52 1.72 3.20 -11.77
CA GLY A 52 2.79 2.21 -11.73
C GLY A 52 3.18 1.66 -13.11
N LEU A 53 2.21 1.39 -13.99
CA LEU A 53 2.48 0.99 -15.37
C LEU A 53 3.12 2.12 -16.18
N GLY A 54 2.70 3.37 -15.95
CA GLY A 54 3.29 4.56 -16.54
C GLY A 54 4.75 4.74 -16.13
N ALA A 55 5.04 4.61 -14.83
CA ALA A 55 6.38 4.66 -14.28
C ALA A 55 7.26 3.52 -14.80
N LEU A 56 6.74 2.30 -14.81
CA LEU A 56 7.41 1.14 -15.41
C LEU A 56 7.74 1.39 -16.88
N LYS A 57 6.80 1.90 -17.68
CA LYS A 57 7.01 2.23 -19.10
C LYS A 57 8.05 3.33 -19.30
N LYS A 58 8.03 4.41 -18.49
CA LYS A 58 8.97 5.52 -18.57
C LYS A 58 10.38 5.11 -18.14
N ARG A 59 10.52 4.48 -16.98
CA ARG A 59 11.81 4.08 -16.40
C ARG A 59 12.50 3.00 -17.23
N THR A 60 11.75 2.06 -17.79
CA THR A 60 12.34 1.07 -18.72
C THR A 60 12.74 1.66 -20.08
N LYS A 61 12.16 2.80 -20.48
CA LYS A 61 12.60 3.55 -21.67
C LYS A 61 13.87 4.37 -21.40
N ASN A 62 13.96 4.97 -20.21
CA ASN A 62 15.04 5.88 -19.84
C ASN A 62 16.21 5.20 -19.10
N GLN A 63 16.03 3.97 -18.61
CA GLN A 63 17.04 3.11 -17.98
C GLN A 63 17.78 3.69 -16.78
N SER A 64 17.09 4.44 -15.94
CA SER A 64 17.65 4.74 -14.63
C SER A 64 17.48 3.51 -13.72
N LEU A 65 18.58 2.95 -13.22
CA LEU A 65 18.53 2.13 -12.01
C LEU A 65 17.79 2.91 -10.93
N ILE A 66 16.89 2.23 -10.21
CA ILE A 66 16.15 2.90 -9.14
C ILE A 66 16.98 2.78 -7.87
N LYS A 67 17.48 3.93 -7.37
CA LYS A 67 18.15 3.98 -6.08
C LYS A 67 17.08 4.06 -4.99
N ALA A 68 17.15 3.15 -4.01
CA ALA A 68 16.28 3.21 -2.84
C ALA A 68 16.64 4.41 -1.97
N MET A 69 15.67 4.98 -1.25
CA MET A 69 15.93 6.04 -0.25
C MET A 69 16.58 5.53 1.06
N GLY A 70 17.10 4.30 1.07
CA GLY A 70 17.76 3.68 2.22
C GLY A 70 17.77 2.16 2.12
N THR A 71 18.45 1.51 3.06
CA THR A 71 18.56 0.04 3.17
C THR A 71 17.51 -0.54 4.12
N SER A 72 16.26 -0.05 4.07
CA SER A 72 15.17 -0.61 4.89
C SER A 72 14.55 -1.84 4.24
N SER A 73 13.86 -2.68 5.02
CA SER A 73 13.12 -3.83 4.47
C SER A 73 11.88 -3.45 3.66
N GLN A 74 11.43 -2.19 3.72
CA GLN A 74 10.23 -1.67 3.04
C GLN A 74 10.51 -0.79 1.82
N GLU A 75 11.79 -0.54 1.49
CA GLU A 75 12.30 0.28 0.37
C GLU A 75 11.24 1.08 -0.40
N VAL A 76 11.17 2.38 -0.12
CA VAL A 76 10.30 3.31 -0.84
C VAL A 76 11.11 4.03 -1.92
N PHE A 77 10.55 4.04 -3.12
CA PHE A 77 11.07 4.70 -4.31
C PHE A 77 10.08 5.77 -4.75
N LEU A 78 10.43 7.03 -4.51
CA LEU A 78 9.64 8.16 -5.00
C LEU A 78 10.04 8.44 -6.44
N LEU A 79 9.06 8.48 -7.34
CA LEU A 79 9.25 8.72 -8.77
C LEU A 79 8.39 9.93 -9.21
N PRO A 80 8.73 11.16 -8.79
CA PRO A 80 7.89 12.34 -9.04
C PRO A 80 7.68 12.64 -10.53
N GLU A 81 8.73 12.49 -11.35
CA GLU A 81 8.68 12.68 -12.81
C GLU A 81 7.77 11.65 -13.52
N GLU A 82 7.66 10.47 -12.91
CA GLU A 82 6.78 9.40 -13.34
C GLU A 82 5.38 9.47 -12.73
N LYS A 83 5.17 10.36 -11.77
CA LYS A 83 3.95 10.46 -10.96
C LYS A 83 3.61 9.15 -10.24
N ALA A 84 4.62 8.44 -9.73
CA ALA A 84 4.43 7.18 -9.01
C ALA A 84 5.30 7.07 -7.75
N VAL A 85 4.88 6.21 -6.84
CA VAL A 85 5.69 5.69 -5.74
C VAL A 85 5.73 4.19 -5.90
N PHE A 86 6.91 3.58 -5.80
CA PHE A 86 7.03 2.13 -5.61
C PHE A 86 7.47 1.85 -4.19
N LYS A 87 6.84 0.90 -3.53
CA LYS A 87 7.17 0.48 -2.17
C LYS A 87 7.35 -1.02 -2.16
N ARG A 88 8.46 -1.52 -1.65
CA ARG A 88 8.62 -2.97 -1.46
C ARG A 88 7.66 -3.43 -0.37
N SER A 89 6.94 -4.52 -0.62
CA SER A 89 5.87 -4.98 0.27
C SER A 89 6.03 -6.48 0.50
N HIS A 90 6.64 -6.85 1.63
CA HIS A 90 6.69 -8.24 2.05
C HIS A 90 5.30 -8.72 2.54
N ALA A 91 5.11 -10.03 2.70
CA ALA A 91 3.80 -10.62 3.01
C ALA A 91 3.08 -9.95 4.20
N ARG A 92 3.79 -9.71 5.32
CA ARG A 92 3.25 -8.98 6.48
C ARG A 92 2.82 -7.54 6.14
N ALA A 93 3.70 -6.73 5.53
CA ALA A 93 3.39 -5.35 5.18
C ALA A 93 2.22 -5.28 4.20
N ALA A 94 2.18 -6.15 3.19
CA ALA A 94 1.09 -6.22 2.22
C ALA A 94 -0.27 -6.54 2.88
N GLU A 95 -0.27 -7.41 3.88
CA GLU A 95 -1.50 -7.75 4.60
C GLU A 95 -1.94 -6.60 5.52
N GLU A 96 -1.03 -6.06 6.33
CA GLU A 96 -1.31 -4.92 7.21
C GLU A 96 -1.80 -3.73 6.39
N GLU A 97 -1.09 -3.36 5.34
CA GLU A 97 -1.45 -2.25 4.44
C GLU A 97 -2.82 -2.45 3.80
N ARG A 98 -3.18 -3.68 3.39
CA ARG A 98 -4.53 -3.99 2.91
C ARG A 98 -5.60 -3.76 3.98
N ILE A 99 -5.37 -4.26 5.20
CA ILE A 99 -6.30 -4.11 6.32
C ILE A 99 -6.48 -2.62 6.66
N ILE A 100 -5.39 -1.86 6.70
CA ILE A 100 -5.41 -0.43 7.01
C ILE A 100 -6.08 0.37 5.90
N ASN A 101 -5.80 0.05 4.64
CA ASN A 101 -6.49 0.65 3.51
C ASN A 101 -8.00 0.44 3.64
N ASP A 102 -8.45 -0.81 3.84
CA ASP A 102 -9.87 -1.15 3.98
C ASP A 102 -10.51 -0.43 5.21
N LEU A 103 -9.78 -0.28 6.32
CA LEU A 103 -10.24 0.47 7.49
C LEU A 103 -10.37 1.98 7.23
N PHE A 104 -9.33 2.62 6.68
CA PHE A 104 -9.39 4.03 6.32
C PHE A 104 -10.50 4.31 5.35
N ASP A 105 -10.69 3.41 4.41
CA ASP A 105 -11.76 3.45 3.43
C ASP A 105 -13.17 3.46 4.08
N LEU A 106 -13.37 2.71 5.16
CA LEU A 106 -14.60 2.77 5.97
C LEU A 106 -14.73 4.08 6.77
N MET A 107 -13.61 4.68 7.18
CA MET A 107 -13.58 5.83 8.08
C MET A 107 -13.56 7.20 7.37
N SER A 108 -12.85 7.27 6.24
CA SER A 108 -12.61 8.43 5.41
C SER A 108 -12.12 7.96 4.01
N PRO A 109 -13.04 7.74 3.06
CA PRO A 109 -12.70 7.28 1.72
C PRO A 109 -11.65 8.19 1.06
N GLN A 110 -10.68 7.59 0.36
CA GLN A 110 -9.59 8.30 -0.33
C GLN A 110 -8.61 9.02 0.61
N ALA A 111 -8.66 8.80 1.92
CA ALA A 111 -7.67 9.34 2.86
C ALA A 111 -6.27 8.73 2.65
N VAL A 112 -6.22 7.46 2.26
CA VAL A 112 -4.98 6.78 1.91
C VAL A 112 -4.85 6.71 0.40
N VAL A 113 -3.62 6.86 -0.07
CA VAL A 113 -3.31 6.73 -1.48
C VAL A 113 -3.49 5.27 -1.90
N GLY A 114 -4.42 5.02 -2.83
CA GLY A 114 -4.68 3.67 -3.33
C GLY A 114 -3.44 2.99 -3.91
N THR A 115 -3.40 1.66 -3.80
CA THR A 115 -2.22 0.86 -4.16
C THR A 115 -2.53 -0.17 -5.24
N PHE A 116 -1.50 -0.58 -5.98
CA PHE A 116 -1.57 -1.67 -6.93
C PHE A 116 -0.34 -2.57 -6.79
N LYS A 117 -0.57 -3.85 -6.50
CA LYS A 117 0.52 -4.81 -6.28
C LYS A 117 1.07 -5.35 -7.58
N PHE A 118 2.38 -5.23 -7.74
CA PHE A 118 3.17 -5.87 -8.76
C PHE A 118 3.98 -7.02 -8.15
N LYS A 119 3.74 -8.24 -8.63
CA LYS A 119 4.57 -9.40 -8.25
C LYS A 119 6.02 -9.25 -8.74
N THR A 120 6.20 -8.65 -9.92
CA THR A 120 7.51 -8.35 -10.51
C THR A 120 7.42 -7.05 -11.30
N ALA A 121 8.44 -6.20 -11.19
CA ALA A 121 8.51 -4.89 -11.85
C ALA A 121 8.93 -5.06 -13.31
N SER A 122 8.21 -5.94 -14.00
CA SER A 122 8.55 -6.35 -15.34
C SER A 122 7.49 -5.83 -16.28
N ARG A 123 7.92 -5.37 -17.45
CA ARG A 123 7.06 -5.00 -18.57
C ARG A 123 6.17 -6.15 -19.07
N ARG A 124 6.59 -7.39 -18.82
CA ARG A 124 6.07 -8.60 -19.48
C ARG A 124 4.66 -9.00 -19.09
N PRO A 125 4.28 -9.04 -17.80
CA PRO A 125 2.91 -9.40 -17.41
C PRO A 125 1.88 -8.41 -17.95
N PHE A 126 2.32 -7.25 -18.45
CA PHE A 126 1.48 -6.16 -18.91
C PHE A 126 1.66 -5.86 -20.41
N SER A 127 2.27 -6.80 -21.16
CA SER A 127 2.48 -6.69 -22.62
C SER A 127 3.18 -5.41 -23.08
N ILE A 128 4.03 -4.80 -22.24
CA ILE A 128 4.75 -3.59 -22.62
C ILE A 128 6.02 -3.98 -23.40
N LYS A 129 6.00 -3.88 -24.73
CA LYS A 129 7.17 -4.25 -25.55
C LYS A 129 8.35 -3.29 -25.38
N ILE A 130 9.58 -3.81 -25.51
CA ILE A 130 10.77 -2.97 -25.74
C ILE A 130 10.53 -2.13 -27.01
N SER A 131 11.08 -0.92 -27.05
CA SER A 131 10.83 -0.05 -28.20
C SER A 131 11.40 -0.67 -29.47
N GLU A 132 10.68 -0.60 -30.59
CA GLU A 132 11.16 -1.13 -31.88
C GLU A 132 12.53 -0.57 -32.26
N ASN A 133 12.82 0.69 -31.90
CA ASN A 133 14.14 1.29 -32.12
C ASN A 133 15.26 0.60 -31.32
N THR A 134 14.97 0.12 -30.11
CA THR A 134 15.92 -0.63 -29.30
C THR A 134 16.19 -2.00 -29.92
N GLU A 135 15.16 -2.70 -30.40
CA GLU A 135 15.32 -3.98 -31.09
C GLU A 135 16.06 -3.80 -32.43
N LYS A 136 15.71 -2.73 -33.18
CA LYS A 136 16.33 -2.40 -34.46
C LYS A 136 17.80 -2.06 -34.31
N ARG A 137 18.19 -1.22 -33.33
CA ARG A 137 19.58 -0.75 -33.17
C ARG A 137 20.44 -1.64 -32.31
N GLY A 138 19.86 -2.27 -31.31
CA GLY A 138 20.56 -3.08 -30.33
C GLY A 138 20.73 -4.54 -30.75
N TYR A 139 21.33 -5.30 -29.85
CA TYR A 139 21.52 -6.73 -29.95
C TYR A 139 21.00 -7.40 -28.68
N SER A 140 20.26 -8.49 -28.82
CA SER A 140 19.97 -9.32 -27.64
C SER A 140 21.25 -10.02 -27.22
N ILE A 141 21.49 -10.11 -25.91
CA ILE A 141 22.70 -10.72 -25.37
C ILE A 141 22.84 -12.18 -25.80
N GLU A 142 21.71 -12.87 -25.99
CA GLU A 142 21.64 -14.26 -26.43
C GLU A 142 22.07 -14.43 -27.90
N ALA A 143 21.92 -13.40 -28.73
CA ALA A 143 22.32 -13.42 -30.15
C ALA A 143 23.73 -12.84 -30.38
N LEU A 144 24.41 -12.39 -29.32
CA LEU A 144 25.69 -11.70 -29.36
C LEU A 144 26.84 -12.69 -29.23
N GLU A 145 27.73 -12.69 -30.25
CA GLU A 145 29.01 -13.39 -30.19
C GLU A 145 29.87 -12.89 -29.01
N PRO A 146 30.70 -13.76 -28.38
CA PRO A 146 31.49 -13.39 -27.19
C PRO A 146 32.43 -12.19 -27.40
N THR A 147 33.08 -12.11 -28.57
CA THR A 147 34.01 -11.03 -28.93
C THR A 147 33.30 -9.69 -29.02
N LEU A 148 32.18 -9.65 -29.75
CA LEU A 148 31.34 -8.47 -29.90
C LEU A 148 30.81 -8.00 -28.54
N ARG A 149 30.35 -8.96 -27.72
CA ARG A 149 29.87 -8.71 -26.36
C ARG A 149 30.94 -8.05 -25.49
N GLN A 150 32.17 -8.57 -25.50
CA GLN A 150 33.27 -8.04 -24.70
C GLN A 150 33.68 -6.64 -25.16
N SER A 151 33.59 -6.35 -26.46
CA SER A 151 33.86 -5.02 -27.02
C SER A 151 32.78 -4.01 -26.63
N ILE A 152 31.50 -4.40 -26.67
CA ILE A 152 30.40 -3.56 -26.18
C ILE A 152 30.54 -3.32 -24.67
N LYS A 153 30.90 -4.36 -23.89
CA LYS A 153 31.10 -4.26 -22.43
C LYS A 153 32.11 -3.17 -22.04
N LYS A 154 33.16 -2.96 -22.82
CA LYS A 154 34.15 -1.88 -22.62
C LYS A 154 33.58 -0.47 -22.83
N ARG A 155 32.42 -0.34 -23.47
CA ARG A 155 31.73 0.92 -23.79
C ARG A 155 30.47 1.14 -22.96
N LEU A 156 30.17 0.23 -22.03
CA LEU A 156 29.08 0.34 -21.07
C LEU A 156 29.47 1.25 -19.90
N SER A 157 28.48 1.88 -19.27
CA SER A 157 28.68 2.50 -17.96
C SER A 157 28.96 1.43 -16.88
N PRO A 158 29.58 1.78 -15.74
CA PRO A 158 29.74 0.84 -14.63
C PRO A 158 28.41 0.19 -14.17
N GLU A 159 27.33 0.97 -14.19
CA GLU A 159 25.97 0.54 -13.85
C GLU A 159 25.42 -0.49 -14.84
N ASP A 160 25.62 -0.28 -16.14
CA ASP A 160 25.24 -1.23 -17.19
C ASP A 160 26.09 -2.51 -17.18
N VAL A 161 27.37 -2.41 -16.80
CA VAL A 161 28.25 -3.58 -16.61
C VAL A 161 27.73 -4.45 -15.48
N LEU A 162 27.29 -3.86 -14.37
CA LEU A 162 26.66 -4.61 -13.28
C LEU A 162 25.40 -5.33 -13.77
N LEU A 163 24.56 -4.66 -14.57
CA LEU A 163 23.34 -5.28 -15.11
C LEU A 163 23.65 -6.47 -16.04
N LEU A 164 24.67 -6.31 -16.89
CA LEU A 164 25.16 -7.38 -17.75
C LEU A 164 25.69 -8.56 -16.92
N ASN A 165 26.54 -8.30 -15.93
CA ASN A 165 27.09 -9.34 -15.06
C ASN A 165 26.00 -10.07 -14.27
N TRP A 166 25.00 -9.34 -13.76
CA TRP A 166 23.85 -9.93 -13.08
C TRP A 166 23.11 -10.92 -14.01
N HIS A 167 22.83 -10.52 -15.25
CA HIS A 167 22.15 -11.39 -16.21
C HIS A 167 22.97 -12.65 -16.53
N GLU A 168 24.29 -12.52 -16.66
CA GLU A 168 25.21 -13.63 -16.95
C GLU A 168 25.39 -14.61 -15.76
N THR A 169 25.25 -14.13 -14.52
CA THR A 169 25.52 -14.91 -13.29
C THR A 169 24.27 -15.48 -12.63
N THR A 170 23.07 -14.97 -12.91
CA THR A 170 21.85 -15.44 -12.24
C THR A 170 21.39 -16.79 -12.81
N PRO A 171 20.98 -17.77 -11.97
CA PRO A 171 20.48 -19.07 -12.43
C PRO A 171 19.29 -19.00 -13.39
N SER A 172 18.52 -17.91 -13.39
CA SER A 172 17.47 -17.63 -14.39
C SER A 172 18.00 -17.40 -15.81
N GLY A 173 19.23 -16.89 -15.95
CA GLY A 173 19.96 -16.78 -17.21
C GLY A 173 20.58 -18.12 -17.65
N GLN A 174 21.12 -18.89 -16.71
CA GLN A 174 21.79 -20.18 -17.00
C GLN A 174 20.83 -21.38 -17.15
N LYS A 175 19.80 -21.53 -16.29
CA LYS A 175 18.85 -22.67 -16.32
C LYS A 175 17.83 -22.60 -17.47
N LYS A 176 17.50 -21.42 -17.97
CA LYS A 176 16.50 -21.26 -19.06
C LYS A 176 17.06 -21.60 -20.45
N PHE A 177 18.38 -21.49 -20.64
CA PHE A 177 19.06 -21.93 -21.86
C PHE A 177 18.84 -23.44 -22.07
N GLY A 178 19.06 -24.25 -21.02
CA GLY A 178 18.85 -25.70 -21.08
C GLY A 178 17.41 -26.14 -21.32
N PHE A 179 16.40 -25.46 -20.75
CA PHE A 179 14.99 -25.86 -20.90
C PHE A 179 14.40 -25.48 -22.26
N TYR A 180 14.78 -24.33 -22.84
CA TYR A 180 14.33 -23.91 -24.17
C TYR A 180 14.91 -24.81 -25.27
N ASP A 181 16.21 -25.14 -25.17
CA ASP A 181 16.86 -26.08 -26.08
C ASP A 181 16.26 -27.48 -25.95
N TYR A 182 15.97 -27.92 -24.72
CA TYR A 182 15.29 -29.20 -24.47
C TYR A 182 13.87 -29.24 -25.04
N GLN A 183 13.08 -28.16 -24.93
CA GLN A 183 11.74 -28.10 -25.52
C GLN A 183 11.81 -28.13 -27.05
N ASN A 184 12.74 -27.40 -27.67
CA ASN A 184 12.92 -27.44 -29.12
C ASN A 184 13.37 -28.82 -29.59
N PHE A 185 14.22 -29.50 -28.82
CA PHE A 185 14.54 -30.90 -29.00
C PHE A 185 13.28 -31.79 -28.91
N LEU A 186 12.41 -31.58 -27.91
CA LEU A 186 11.15 -32.35 -27.80
C LEU A 186 10.17 -32.08 -28.95
N LYS A 187 10.10 -30.85 -29.49
CA LYS A 187 9.25 -30.52 -30.65
C LYS A 187 9.62 -31.35 -31.89
N SER A 188 10.90 -31.71 -32.03
CA SER A 188 11.35 -32.62 -33.09
C SER A 188 11.09 -34.11 -32.82
N LYS A 189 10.60 -34.48 -31.63
CA LYS A 189 10.36 -35.88 -31.24
C LYS A 189 8.89 -36.30 -31.36
N SER A 190 8.74 -37.57 -31.70
CA SER A 190 7.46 -38.29 -31.62
C SER A 190 7.37 -39.08 -30.32
N PHE A 191 6.14 -39.21 -29.83
CA PHE A 191 5.80 -39.92 -28.60
C PHE A 191 4.77 -40.99 -28.92
N THR A 192 4.85 -42.10 -28.19
CA THR A 192 3.83 -43.15 -28.19
C THR A 192 2.86 -42.85 -27.05
N ILE A 193 1.56 -42.81 -27.33
CA ILE A 193 0.50 -42.55 -26.36
C ILE A 193 -0.58 -43.63 -26.39
N GLN A 194 -1.15 -43.96 -25.23
CA GLN A 194 -2.36 -44.75 -25.09
C GLN A 194 -3.31 -44.10 -24.08
N GLN A 195 -4.50 -43.69 -24.53
CA GLN A 195 -5.59 -43.25 -23.64
C GLN A 195 -6.24 -44.47 -22.96
N PRO A 196 -6.89 -44.32 -21.78
CA PRO A 196 -7.60 -45.43 -21.14
C PRO A 196 -8.63 -46.06 -22.09
N GLY A 197 -8.52 -47.36 -22.34
CA GLY A 197 -9.39 -48.09 -23.27
C GLY A 197 -9.12 -47.84 -24.77
N GLY A 198 -8.06 -47.10 -25.12
CA GLY A 198 -7.67 -46.79 -26.50
C GLY A 198 -6.53 -47.64 -27.04
N ASN A 199 -6.34 -47.58 -28.36
CA ASN A 199 -5.18 -48.15 -29.04
C ASN A 199 -3.95 -47.23 -28.92
N TRP A 200 -2.76 -47.81 -29.05
CA TRP A 200 -1.51 -47.04 -29.11
C TRP A 200 -1.45 -46.17 -30.37
N GLN A 201 -1.00 -44.93 -30.20
CA GLN A 201 -0.84 -43.97 -31.30
C GLN A 201 0.53 -43.29 -31.21
N TYR A 202 1.08 -42.93 -32.36
CA TYR A 202 2.27 -42.10 -32.46
C TYR A 202 1.86 -40.66 -32.76
N ILE A 203 2.25 -39.74 -31.89
CA ILE A 203 1.93 -38.32 -32.03
C ILE A 203 3.18 -37.46 -31.84
N LYS A 204 3.23 -36.32 -32.50
CA LYS A 204 4.29 -35.32 -32.25
C LYS A 204 4.06 -34.67 -30.88
N PHE A 205 5.13 -34.19 -30.25
CA PHE A 205 5.03 -33.47 -28.98
C PHE A 205 4.00 -32.33 -29.00
N ILE A 206 3.90 -31.60 -30.11
CA ILE A 206 2.93 -30.50 -30.26
C ILE A 206 1.48 -31.00 -30.13
N GLN A 207 1.16 -32.16 -30.68
CA GLN A 207 -0.18 -32.75 -30.58
C GLN A 207 -0.45 -33.26 -29.17
N LEU A 208 0.56 -33.88 -28.53
CA LEU A 208 0.48 -34.33 -27.14
C LEU A 208 0.22 -33.16 -26.18
N GLN A 209 0.93 -32.06 -26.37
CA GLN A 209 0.76 -30.83 -25.60
C GLN A 209 -0.63 -30.21 -25.82
N GLN A 210 -1.14 -30.21 -27.06
CA GLN A 210 -2.50 -29.73 -27.35
C GLN A 210 -3.57 -30.55 -26.62
N LEU A 211 -3.43 -31.87 -26.55
CA LEU A 211 -4.34 -32.73 -25.79
C LEU A 211 -4.33 -32.37 -24.31
N HIS A 212 -3.14 -32.13 -23.73
CA HIS A 212 -3.01 -31.69 -22.34
C HIS A 212 -3.66 -30.33 -22.07
N LEU A 213 -3.31 -29.32 -22.87
CA LEU A 213 -3.83 -27.95 -22.69
C LEU A 213 -5.35 -27.84 -22.88
N GLN A 214 -5.95 -28.74 -23.68
CA GLN A 214 -7.40 -28.83 -23.86
C GLN A 214 -8.10 -29.67 -22.77
N GLY A 215 -7.36 -30.22 -21.80
CA GLY A 215 -7.90 -31.13 -20.78
C GLY A 215 -8.39 -32.47 -21.35
N LYS A 216 -7.91 -32.85 -22.55
CA LYS A 216 -8.28 -34.11 -23.25
C LYS A 216 -7.26 -35.24 -23.03
N LEU A 217 -6.17 -34.96 -22.34
CA LEU A 217 -5.18 -35.96 -21.95
C LEU A 217 -5.57 -36.53 -20.58
N HIS A 218 -6.02 -37.78 -20.52
CA HIS A 218 -6.41 -38.41 -19.26
C HIS A 218 -5.18 -38.61 -18.35
N PRO A 219 -5.28 -38.43 -17.02
CA PRO A 219 -4.15 -38.64 -16.10
C PRO A 219 -3.53 -40.05 -16.20
N ASP A 220 -4.35 -41.06 -16.46
CA ASP A 220 -3.91 -42.45 -16.62
C ASP A 220 -3.47 -42.81 -18.04
N ALA A 221 -3.50 -41.87 -18.99
CA ALA A 221 -2.96 -42.11 -20.32
C ALA A 221 -1.46 -42.42 -20.21
N ARG A 222 -0.98 -43.43 -20.94
CA ARG A 222 0.44 -43.81 -20.94
C ARG A 222 1.17 -43.08 -22.06
N VAL A 223 2.31 -42.45 -21.76
CA VAL A 223 3.11 -41.67 -22.71
C VAL A 223 4.58 -42.03 -22.57
N GLY A 224 5.29 -42.17 -23.70
CA GLY A 224 6.73 -42.44 -23.70
C GLY A 224 7.39 -42.18 -25.07
N SER A 225 8.72 -42.20 -25.14
CA SER A 225 9.45 -42.15 -26.43
C SER A 225 9.37 -43.47 -27.20
N SER A 226 9.01 -44.55 -26.49
CA SER A 226 8.76 -45.90 -27.01
C SER A 226 7.69 -46.58 -26.15
N LEU A 227 7.16 -47.71 -26.62
CA LEU A 227 6.25 -48.56 -25.84
C LEU A 227 6.87 -49.00 -24.51
N SER A 228 8.16 -49.33 -24.49
CA SER A 228 8.89 -49.79 -23.30
C SER A 228 9.14 -48.70 -22.26
N THR A 229 9.08 -47.43 -22.65
CA THR A 229 9.32 -46.28 -21.77
C THR A 229 8.03 -45.56 -21.37
N ALA A 230 6.87 -46.09 -21.77
CA ALA A 230 5.60 -45.41 -21.58
C ALA A 230 5.07 -45.55 -20.14
N THR A 231 4.94 -44.42 -19.45
CA THR A 231 4.39 -44.32 -18.08
C THR A 231 3.16 -43.44 -18.05
N SER A 232 2.35 -43.48 -16.98
CA SER A 232 1.15 -42.65 -16.92
C SER A 232 1.50 -41.16 -16.86
N VAL A 233 0.64 -40.31 -17.42
CA VAL A 233 0.77 -38.85 -17.32
C VAL A 233 0.83 -38.42 -15.86
N SER A 234 0.01 -39.01 -14.98
CA SER A 234 0.08 -38.78 -13.53
C SER A 234 1.47 -39.05 -12.95
N GLN A 235 2.14 -40.13 -13.37
CA GLN A 235 3.48 -40.49 -12.92
C GLN A 235 4.53 -39.49 -13.41
N HIS A 236 4.45 -39.05 -14.68
CA HIS A 236 5.32 -38.00 -15.22
C HIS A 236 5.22 -36.71 -14.38
N PHE A 237 4.01 -36.33 -13.99
CA PHE A 237 3.75 -35.13 -13.17
C PHE A 237 4.20 -35.29 -11.72
N LEU A 238 3.97 -36.45 -11.10
CA LEU A 238 4.45 -36.78 -9.76
C LEU A 238 5.98 -36.76 -9.68
N ASN A 239 6.64 -37.31 -10.70
CA ASN A 239 8.11 -37.34 -10.79
C ASN A 239 8.70 -35.97 -11.17
N GLY A 240 7.86 -35.03 -11.63
CA GLY A 240 8.30 -33.71 -12.06
C GLY A 240 9.32 -33.75 -13.20
N ASP A 241 9.23 -34.74 -14.09
CA ASP A 241 10.23 -34.93 -15.14
C ASP A 241 10.12 -33.88 -16.25
N LEU A 242 11.09 -33.90 -17.17
CA LEU A 242 11.16 -32.88 -18.23
C LEU A 242 9.97 -32.94 -19.20
N LEU A 243 9.31 -34.10 -19.36
CA LEU A 243 8.12 -34.22 -20.20
C LEU A 243 6.92 -33.53 -19.54
N SER A 244 6.66 -33.76 -18.25
CA SER A 244 5.58 -33.09 -17.51
C SER A 244 5.77 -31.58 -17.44
N GLN A 245 7.01 -31.12 -17.25
CA GLN A 245 7.36 -29.70 -17.30
C GLN A 245 7.08 -29.12 -18.68
N ALA A 246 7.38 -29.85 -19.76
CA ALA A 246 7.13 -29.41 -21.13
C ALA A 246 5.64 -29.44 -21.51
N LEU A 247 4.85 -30.40 -21.00
CA LEU A 247 3.40 -30.45 -21.26
C LEU A 247 2.66 -29.27 -20.62
N ASN A 248 3.03 -28.88 -19.40
CA ASN A 248 2.51 -27.69 -18.73
C ASN A 248 3.03 -26.37 -19.31
N TYR A 249 3.93 -26.43 -20.30
CA TYR A 249 4.45 -25.25 -20.97
C TYR A 249 3.39 -24.63 -21.87
N ASN A 250 2.68 -23.62 -21.36
CA ASN A 250 1.76 -22.82 -22.14
C ASN A 250 2.47 -21.54 -22.63
N PRO A 251 2.66 -21.35 -23.95
CA PRO A 251 3.39 -20.20 -24.50
C PRO A 251 2.70 -18.86 -24.21
N SER A 252 1.37 -18.87 -24.00
CA SER A 252 0.60 -17.69 -23.60
C SER A 252 0.75 -17.35 -22.11
N SER A 253 1.19 -18.28 -21.26
CA SER A 253 1.18 -18.09 -19.80
C SER A 253 2.55 -18.04 -19.12
N GLN A 254 3.69 -18.24 -19.81
CA GLN A 254 5.00 -17.87 -19.28
C GLN A 254 6.00 -17.26 -20.28
N LYS A 255 6.25 -15.97 -20.06
CA LYS A 255 7.56 -15.29 -19.95
C LYS A 255 8.66 -15.74 -20.92
N GLU A 256 8.81 -15.04 -22.05
CA GLU A 256 10.09 -14.98 -22.78
C GLU A 256 11.26 -14.81 -21.78
N PRO A 257 12.41 -15.49 -21.94
CA PRO A 257 13.58 -15.30 -21.06
C PRO A 257 13.94 -13.83 -20.99
N SER A 258 14.34 -13.30 -19.82
CA SER A 258 14.81 -11.91 -19.60
C SER A 258 15.73 -11.47 -20.72
N ARG A 259 15.17 -10.86 -21.79
CA ARG A 259 15.98 -10.42 -22.91
C ARG A 259 16.66 -9.14 -22.47
N LEU A 260 17.94 -9.27 -22.15
CA LEU A 260 18.83 -8.13 -21.99
C LEU A 260 19.27 -7.71 -23.40
N TYR A 261 19.02 -6.46 -23.77
CA TYR A 261 19.51 -5.88 -25.01
C TYR A 261 20.66 -4.93 -24.71
N LEU A 262 21.72 -5.00 -25.50
CA LEU A 262 22.72 -3.95 -25.54
C LEU A 262 22.36 -3.02 -26.70
N THR A 263 22.21 -1.72 -26.43
CA THR A 263 21.83 -0.72 -27.44
C THR A 263 22.73 0.51 -27.34
N PRO A 264 22.91 1.28 -28.42
CA PRO A 264 23.55 2.59 -28.36
C PRO A 264 22.85 3.53 -27.37
N ASP A 265 23.63 4.25 -26.57
CA ASP A 265 23.14 5.29 -25.68
C ASP A 265 23.00 6.63 -26.42
N LEU A 266 21.76 7.05 -26.62
CA LEU A 266 21.40 8.26 -27.34
C LEU A 266 20.76 9.31 -26.41
N THR A 267 21.16 9.30 -25.13
CA THR A 267 20.81 10.33 -24.14
C THR A 267 21.45 11.67 -24.48
N ASN A 268 22.71 11.67 -24.94
CA ASN A 268 23.39 12.85 -25.44
C ASN A 268 22.75 13.34 -26.76
N PRO A 269 22.31 14.61 -26.86
CA PRO A 269 21.67 15.15 -28.07
C PRO A 269 22.54 15.09 -29.33
N GLU A 270 23.86 15.27 -29.20
CA GLU A 270 24.79 15.24 -30.32
C GLU A 270 25.00 13.82 -30.84
N ASP A 271 25.24 12.86 -29.94
CA ASP A 271 25.39 11.45 -30.31
C ASP A 271 24.10 10.93 -30.96
N LYS A 272 22.95 11.31 -30.39
CA LYS A 272 21.63 11.00 -30.96
C LYS A 272 21.46 11.54 -32.37
N ARG A 273 21.93 12.77 -32.64
CA ARG A 273 21.88 13.38 -33.97
C ARG A 273 22.79 12.61 -34.93
N ALA A 274 24.07 12.44 -34.58
CA ALA A 274 25.07 11.78 -35.40
C ALA A 274 24.66 10.34 -35.76
N TYR A 275 24.22 9.56 -34.76
CA TYR A 275 23.76 8.19 -34.94
C TYR A 275 22.54 8.10 -35.87
N LYS A 276 21.55 8.98 -35.67
CA LYS A 276 20.34 9.01 -36.51
C LYS A 276 20.64 9.39 -37.96
N ILE A 277 21.58 10.30 -38.20
CA ILE A 277 22.00 10.66 -39.56
C ILE A 277 22.64 9.42 -40.21
N CYS A 278 23.60 8.77 -39.55
CA CYS A 278 24.28 7.60 -40.12
C CYS A 278 23.34 6.42 -40.37
N GLU A 279 22.35 6.20 -39.50
CA GLU A 279 21.32 5.15 -39.62
C GLU A 279 20.43 5.29 -40.86
N GLN A 280 20.33 6.49 -41.44
CA GLN A 280 19.51 6.74 -42.64
C GLN A 280 20.13 6.18 -43.92
N PHE A 281 21.43 5.89 -43.93
CA PHE A 281 22.16 5.51 -45.14
C PHE A 281 22.62 4.05 -45.15
N LYS A 282 22.88 3.54 -46.36
CA LYS A 282 23.64 2.30 -46.56
C LYS A 282 25.13 2.62 -46.62
N TRP A 283 25.95 1.65 -46.23
CA TRP A 283 27.39 1.81 -46.13
C TRP A 283 28.10 0.71 -46.91
N SER A 284 29.14 1.10 -47.66
CA SER A 284 30.07 0.22 -48.36
C SER A 284 31.44 0.31 -47.69
N PHE A 285 32.08 -0.82 -47.39
CA PHE A 285 33.44 -0.85 -46.84
C PHE A 285 34.11 -2.19 -47.11
N LYS A 286 35.43 -2.24 -46.98
CA LYS A 286 36.23 -3.48 -47.05
C LYS A 286 36.76 -3.88 -45.68
N ASP A 287 36.78 -5.18 -45.38
CA ASP A 287 37.49 -5.70 -44.20
C ASP A 287 39.00 -5.86 -44.45
N ASP A 288 39.72 -6.32 -43.44
CA ASP A 288 41.15 -6.66 -43.46
C ASP A 288 41.53 -7.75 -44.48
N ARG A 289 40.56 -8.50 -44.97
CA ARG A 289 40.74 -9.53 -46.03
C ARG A 289 40.34 -9.01 -47.41
N GLY A 290 40.04 -7.72 -47.54
CA GLY A 290 39.60 -7.09 -48.79
C GLY A 290 38.18 -7.45 -49.21
N ARG A 291 37.38 -8.13 -48.37
CA ARG A 291 35.99 -8.46 -48.69
C ARG A 291 35.13 -7.22 -48.58
N THR A 292 34.33 -6.95 -49.62
CA THR A 292 33.45 -5.79 -49.67
C THR A 292 32.10 -6.12 -49.02
N TYR A 293 31.66 -5.26 -48.12
CA TYR A 293 30.37 -5.36 -47.44
C TYR A 293 29.50 -4.16 -47.83
N ASN A 294 28.25 -4.43 -48.17
CA ASN A 294 27.23 -3.42 -48.42
C ASN A 294 26.06 -3.68 -47.47
N GLY A 295 25.81 -2.74 -46.55
CA GLY A 295 24.85 -2.99 -45.48
C GLY A 295 24.29 -1.73 -44.84
N SER A 296 23.51 -1.94 -43.79
CA SER A 296 23.04 -0.87 -42.91
C SER A 296 24.17 -0.33 -42.05
N PHE A 297 23.95 0.83 -41.42
CA PHE A 297 24.87 1.33 -40.41
C PHE A 297 25.09 0.33 -39.26
N LYS A 298 24.06 -0.47 -38.90
CA LYS A 298 24.17 -1.50 -37.87
C LYS A 298 25.19 -2.58 -38.25
N ASP A 299 25.21 -2.98 -39.53
CA ASP A 299 26.15 -3.99 -40.04
C ASP A 299 27.59 -3.48 -40.01
N MET A 300 27.80 -2.22 -40.41
CA MET A 300 29.11 -1.57 -40.30
C MET A 300 29.53 -1.40 -38.83
N HIS A 301 28.61 -0.96 -37.96
CA HIS A 301 28.90 -0.80 -36.53
C HIS A 301 29.25 -2.14 -35.88
N LYS A 302 28.65 -3.25 -36.31
CA LYS A 302 29.03 -4.61 -35.90
C LYS A 302 30.49 -4.92 -36.21
N HIS A 303 30.96 -4.59 -37.43
CA HIS A 303 32.35 -4.80 -37.83
C HIS A 303 33.31 -3.94 -37.01
N TYR A 304 32.99 -2.65 -36.85
CA TYR A 304 33.75 -1.74 -36.01
C TYR A 304 33.88 -2.25 -34.56
N LEU A 305 32.78 -2.72 -33.96
CA LEU A 305 32.79 -3.24 -32.60
C LEU A 305 33.56 -4.56 -32.48
N ASN A 306 33.62 -5.39 -33.53
CA ASN A 306 34.48 -6.57 -33.55
C ASN A 306 35.97 -6.25 -33.70
N ASN A 307 36.35 -4.96 -33.71
CA ASN A 307 37.70 -4.49 -33.99
C ASN A 307 38.22 -4.97 -35.35
N ILE A 308 37.32 -5.19 -36.31
CA ILE A 308 37.68 -5.47 -37.70
C ILE A 308 38.04 -4.13 -38.34
N GLN A 309 39.24 -4.04 -38.90
CA GLN A 309 39.67 -2.81 -39.58
C GLN A 309 38.84 -2.63 -40.85
N MET A 310 38.27 -1.43 -41.01
CA MET A 310 37.43 -1.10 -42.16
C MET A 310 38.17 -0.12 -43.07
N PHE A 311 38.29 -0.47 -44.34
CA PHE A 311 38.91 0.34 -45.39
C PHE A 311 37.84 0.80 -46.39
N ASP A 312 38.14 1.85 -47.15
CA ASP A 312 37.28 2.37 -48.22
C ASP A 312 35.82 2.62 -47.77
N VAL A 313 35.64 3.17 -46.56
CA VAL A 313 34.29 3.41 -46.00
C VAL A 313 33.59 4.51 -46.79
N GLN A 314 32.49 4.15 -47.45
CA GLN A 314 31.69 5.04 -48.29
C GLN A 314 30.21 5.00 -47.88
N CYS A 315 29.59 6.17 -47.83
CA CYS A 315 28.16 6.31 -47.63
C CYS A 315 27.44 6.26 -48.98
N ILE A 316 26.44 5.39 -49.11
CA ILE A 316 25.62 5.26 -50.32
C ILE A 316 24.36 6.13 -50.13
N PRO A 317 24.20 7.24 -50.88
CA PRO A 317 23.02 8.09 -50.79
C PRO A 317 21.77 7.34 -51.25
N ASN A 318 20.63 7.54 -50.58
CA ASN A 318 19.38 6.93 -51.01
C ASN A 318 18.76 7.71 -52.18
N LYS A 319 19.05 9.02 -52.28
CA LYS A 319 18.60 9.92 -53.34
C LYS A 319 19.72 10.87 -53.76
N SER A 320 19.70 11.27 -55.03
CA SER A 320 20.61 12.30 -55.54
C SER A 320 20.37 13.62 -54.79
N GLY A 321 21.44 14.25 -54.29
CA GLY A 321 21.39 15.51 -53.56
C GLY A 321 21.13 15.42 -52.05
N GLU A 322 21.01 14.23 -51.45
CA GLU A 322 20.94 14.10 -50.00
C GLU A 322 22.24 14.54 -49.31
N LYS A 323 22.12 15.31 -48.22
CA LYS A 323 23.27 15.72 -47.42
C LYS A 323 23.87 14.49 -46.72
N LEU A 324 25.07 14.11 -47.14
CA LEU A 324 25.78 12.97 -46.58
C LEU A 324 26.24 13.24 -45.13
N PRO A 325 26.33 12.18 -44.30
CA PRO A 325 26.95 12.27 -42.97
C PRO A 325 28.41 12.73 -43.10
N THR A 326 28.83 13.62 -42.20
CA THR A 326 30.24 14.02 -42.14
C THR A 326 31.09 12.92 -41.50
N ASN A 327 32.41 12.95 -41.72
CA ASN A 327 33.33 12.06 -41.01
C ASN A 327 33.21 12.21 -39.49
N GLN A 328 32.90 13.43 -39.01
CA GLN A 328 32.66 13.68 -37.59
C GLN A 328 31.38 12.99 -37.09
N ASP A 329 30.29 13.02 -37.86
CA ASP A 329 29.05 12.29 -37.55
C ASP A 329 29.31 10.78 -37.48
N LEU A 330 30.04 10.24 -38.45
CA LEU A 330 30.40 8.83 -38.50
C LEU A 330 31.25 8.42 -37.28
N GLN A 331 32.30 9.18 -36.97
CA GLN A 331 33.16 8.90 -35.82
C GLN A 331 32.39 8.98 -34.50
N LYS A 332 31.53 9.98 -34.32
CA LYS A 332 30.65 10.06 -33.14
C LYS A 332 29.69 8.87 -33.06
N ALA A 333 29.06 8.50 -34.17
CA ALA A 333 28.10 7.39 -34.20
C ALA A 333 28.76 6.02 -33.93
N LEU A 334 29.97 5.78 -34.44
CA LEU A 334 30.73 4.54 -34.19
C LEU A 334 31.22 4.46 -32.73
N ASN A 335 31.67 5.59 -32.17
CA ASN A 335 32.18 5.69 -30.80
C ASN A 335 31.10 5.93 -29.74
N VAL A 336 29.82 5.88 -30.12
CA VAL A 336 28.71 6.07 -29.18
C VAL A 336 28.83 5.10 -28.00
N ARG A 337 28.49 5.60 -26.80
CA ARG A 337 28.39 4.74 -25.62
C ARG A 337 27.30 3.71 -25.80
N TRP A 338 27.41 2.61 -25.07
CA TRP A 338 26.40 1.56 -25.06
C TRP A 338 25.72 1.51 -23.70
N LYS A 339 24.50 0.97 -23.69
CA LYS A 339 23.73 0.76 -22.47
C LYS A 339 22.94 -0.54 -22.52
N ALA A 340 22.60 -1.05 -21.35
CA ALA A 340 21.92 -2.34 -21.18
C ALA A 340 20.42 -2.12 -20.88
N VAL A 341 19.55 -2.76 -21.67
CA VAL A 341 18.09 -2.68 -21.58
C VAL A 341 17.57 -4.02 -21.09
N CYS A 342 16.96 -4.05 -19.92
CA CYS A 342 16.19 -5.22 -19.47
C CYS A 342 14.70 -4.89 -19.41
N ASN A 343 13.89 -5.95 -19.30
CA ASN A 343 12.44 -5.81 -19.16
C ASN A 343 12.01 -5.59 -17.70
N GLU A 344 12.95 -5.77 -16.78
CA GLU A 344 12.80 -5.71 -15.35
C GLU A 344 13.31 -4.35 -14.83
N LEU A 345 12.61 -3.74 -13.88
CA LEU A 345 13.21 -2.65 -13.10
C LEU A 345 14.14 -3.26 -12.06
N MET A 346 15.32 -2.65 -11.94
CA MET A 346 16.38 -3.11 -11.07
C MET A 346 16.64 -2.04 -10.01
N SER A 347 16.78 -2.48 -8.77
CA SER A 347 17.29 -1.67 -7.66
C SER A 347 18.74 -2.05 -7.36
N MET A 348 19.52 -1.10 -6.86
CA MET A 348 20.88 -1.34 -6.38
C MET A 348 20.88 -1.31 -4.85
N GLN A 349 21.28 -2.41 -4.22
CA GLN A 349 21.33 -2.59 -2.76
C GLN A 349 22.72 -3.07 -2.35
N ASN A 350 23.45 -2.27 -1.57
CA ASN A 350 24.80 -2.62 -1.10
C ASN A 350 25.74 -3.09 -2.24
N GLY A 351 25.64 -2.44 -3.41
CA GLY A 351 26.41 -2.80 -4.61
C GLY A 351 25.90 -4.00 -5.40
N VAL A 352 24.81 -4.65 -4.95
CA VAL A 352 24.17 -5.78 -5.63
C VAL A 352 22.92 -5.30 -6.37
N LEU A 353 22.80 -5.68 -7.65
CA LEU A 353 21.59 -5.44 -8.42
C LEU A 353 20.56 -6.53 -8.14
N LEU A 354 19.34 -6.10 -7.79
CA LEU A 354 18.22 -7.00 -7.56
C LEU A 354 17.00 -6.57 -8.39
N PRO A 355 16.26 -7.52 -8.99
CA PRO A 355 15.00 -7.20 -9.63
C PRO A 355 14.00 -6.76 -8.56
N LEU A 356 13.23 -5.71 -8.87
CA LEU A 356 12.13 -5.28 -8.02
C LEU A 356 11.00 -6.32 -8.11
N SER A 357 10.79 -7.06 -7.02
CA SER A 357 9.70 -8.01 -6.85
C SER A 357 8.85 -7.65 -5.64
N ASP A 358 7.59 -8.07 -5.67
CA ASP A 358 6.62 -7.87 -4.59
C ASP A 358 6.60 -6.41 -4.09
N PHE A 359 6.27 -5.48 -4.99
CA PHE A 359 6.15 -4.07 -4.66
C PHE A 359 4.74 -3.57 -4.95
N GLU A 360 4.37 -2.51 -4.26
CA GLU A 360 3.12 -1.79 -4.44
C GLU A 360 3.41 -0.47 -5.12
N ALA A 361 2.64 -0.16 -6.16
CA ALA A 361 2.65 1.13 -6.79
C ALA A 361 1.53 1.99 -6.23
N LYS A 362 1.83 3.27 -6.02
CA LYS A 362 0.87 4.29 -5.63
C LYS A 362 1.01 5.50 -6.57
N PRO A 363 -0.06 6.23 -6.89
CA PRO A 363 0.07 7.50 -7.60
C PRO A 363 0.82 8.50 -6.72
N PHE A 364 1.81 9.19 -7.28
CA PHE A 364 2.44 10.33 -6.63
C PHE A 364 1.54 11.55 -6.85
N ILE A 365 1.06 12.16 -5.77
CA ILE A 365 0.19 13.33 -5.84
C ILE A 365 0.99 14.52 -6.38
N SER A 366 0.43 15.25 -7.35
CA SER A 366 1.12 16.35 -8.00
C SER A 366 1.54 17.41 -6.99
N ASN A 367 2.80 17.85 -7.06
CA ASN A 367 3.36 18.87 -6.18
C ASN A 367 3.36 18.50 -4.68
N MET A 368 3.21 17.21 -4.37
CA MET A 368 3.45 16.71 -3.01
C MET A 368 4.91 16.94 -2.62
N VAL A 369 5.11 17.45 -1.40
CA VAL A 369 6.41 17.52 -0.73
C VAL A 369 6.40 16.62 0.49
N LEU A 370 7.53 16.00 0.82
CA LEU A 370 7.64 15.25 2.06
C LEU A 370 7.93 16.19 3.22
N ILE A 371 7.47 15.82 4.42
CA ILE A 371 7.73 16.59 5.64
C ILE A 371 9.23 16.68 5.94
N LYS A 372 10.02 15.66 5.58
CA LYS A 372 11.49 15.67 5.72
C LYS A 372 12.19 16.70 4.83
N ASP A 373 11.58 17.06 3.69
CA ASP A 373 12.20 17.88 2.64
C ASP A 373 11.90 19.38 2.83
N ILE A 374 11.13 19.73 3.86
CA ILE A 374 10.76 21.11 4.20
C ILE A 374 11.30 21.49 5.58
N ASN A 375 11.72 22.75 5.72
CA ASN A 375 12.18 23.29 7.00
C ASN A 375 11.00 23.44 7.99
N GLN A 376 11.29 23.73 9.26
CA GLN A 376 10.27 23.84 10.31
C GLN A 376 9.26 24.97 10.04
N ASN A 377 9.71 26.15 9.58
CA ASN A 377 8.82 27.29 9.34
C ASN A 377 7.78 26.99 8.25
N LEU A 378 8.26 26.47 7.12
CA LEU A 378 7.43 26.05 6.00
C LEU A 378 6.48 24.92 6.40
N ARG A 379 6.97 23.95 7.20
CA ARG A 379 6.15 22.87 7.76
C ARG A 379 4.99 23.42 8.58
N GLU A 380 5.26 24.31 9.54
CA GLU A 380 4.21 24.91 10.36
C GLU A 380 3.23 25.74 9.51
N ALA A 381 3.74 26.55 8.56
CA ALA A 381 2.90 27.35 7.67
C ALA A 381 1.95 26.49 6.82
N ILE A 382 2.41 25.33 6.34
CA ILE A 382 1.58 24.37 5.60
C ILE A 382 0.59 23.67 6.53
N LEU A 383 1.02 23.18 7.69
CA LEU A 383 0.15 22.49 8.65
C LEU A 383 -0.96 23.42 9.17
N GLN A 384 -0.69 24.71 9.28
CA GLN A 384 -1.69 25.71 9.62
C GLN A 384 -2.78 25.88 8.54
N ARG A 385 -2.55 25.38 7.32
CA ARG A 385 -3.47 25.47 6.18
C ARG A 385 -4.08 24.13 5.80
N LEU A 386 -4.05 23.12 6.68
CA LEU A 386 -4.72 21.85 6.41
C LEU A 386 -6.23 22.06 6.22
N THR A 387 -6.79 21.39 5.22
CA THR A 387 -8.26 21.27 5.06
C THR A 387 -8.87 20.54 6.26
N PRO A 388 -10.15 20.77 6.62
CA PRO A 388 -10.83 20.01 7.68
C PRO A 388 -10.77 18.49 7.46
N ASN A 389 -10.87 18.04 6.19
CA ASN A 389 -10.74 16.62 5.88
C ASN A 389 -9.31 16.08 6.11
N ALA A 390 -8.28 16.87 5.85
CA ALA A 390 -6.89 16.48 6.12
C ALA A 390 -6.60 16.43 7.63
N GLU A 391 -7.13 17.37 8.40
CA GLU A 391 -7.07 17.36 9.87
C GLU A 391 -7.78 16.14 10.45
N PHE A 392 -8.99 15.83 9.97
CA PHE A 392 -9.69 14.60 10.32
C PHE A 392 -8.88 13.34 10.00
N ASN A 393 -8.29 13.27 8.81
CA ASN A 393 -7.45 12.14 8.41
C ASN A 393 -6.20 12.01 9.30
N ALA A 394 -5.62 13.12 9.76
CA ALA A 394 -4.52 13.10 10.73
C ALA A 394 -4.95 12.46 12.06
N ILE A 395 -6.15 12.74 12.56
CA ILE A 395 -6.67 12.08 13.77
C ILE A 395 -6.84 10.58 13.54
N LEU A 396 -7.35 10.18 12.37
CA LEU A 396 -7.52 8.78 12.03
C LEU A 396 -6.22 7.99 12.03
N THR A 397 -5.06 8.61 11.73
CA THR A 397 -3.78 7.91 11.81
C THR A 397 -3.43 7.47 13.23
N GLY A 398 -3.87 8.23 14.24
CA GLY A 398 -3.78 7.81 15.64
C GLY A 398 -4.79 6.72 15.98
N GLU A 399 -6.02 6.82 15.47
CA GLU A 399 -7.06 5.81 15.74
C GLU A 399 -6.69 4.42 15.18
N VAL A 400 -6.19 4.34 13.95
CA VAL A 400 -5.67 3.09 13.35
C VAL A 400 -4.22 2.78 13.74
N GLN A 401 -3.57 3.72 14.44
CA GLN A 401 -2.25 3.58 15.04
C GLN A 401 -1.15 3.27 14.02
N LEU A 402 -0.84 4.22 13.13
CA LEU A 402 0.31 4.12 12.23
C LEU A 402 1.61 4.28 13.03
N LEU A 403 2.32 3.19 13.33
CA LEU A 403 3.50 3.23 14.22
C LEU A 403 4.79 3.68 13.54
N ASP A 404 4.77 3.88 12.22
CA ASP A 404 5.90 4.38 11.47
C ASP A 404 5.56 5.69 10.73
N LEU A 405 4.71 6.52 11.33
CA LEU A 405 4.34 7.83 10.79
C LEU A 405 5.42 8.90 11.06
N HIS A 406 6.62 8.68 10.53
CA HIS A 406 7.71 9.64 10.58
C HIS A 406 7.73 10.55 9.34
N ASP A 407 8.56 11.60 9.37
CA ASP A 407 8.70 12.62 8.32
C ASP A 407 9.02 12.09 6.91
N HIS A 408 9.60 10.89 6.78
CA HIS A 408 9.82 10.23 5.49
C HIS A 408 8.59 9.52 4.90
N ASN A 409 7.53 9.31 5.69
CA ASN A 409 6.34 8.51 5.33
C ASN A 409 5.08 9.36 5.18
N LEU A 410 5.20 10.68 5.37
CA LEU A 410 4.09 11.61 5.35
C LEU A 410 4.37 12.76 4.37
N GLY A 411 3.44 12.94 3.44
CA GLY A 411 3.50 13.98 2.42
C GLY A 411 2.47 15.08 2.67
N LEU A 412 2.73 16.26 2.12
CA LEU A 412 1.82 17.39 2.10
C LEU A 412 1.64 17.82 0.65
N ALA A 413 0.40 17.98 0.20
CA ALA A 413 0.09 18.43 -1.15
C ALA A 413 -0.94 19.56 -1.13
N PRO A 414 -0.83 20.56 -2.02
CA PRO A 414 -1.83 21.61 -2.14
C PRO A 414 -3.16 21.02 -2.63
N HIS A 415 -4.28 21.47 -2.06
CA HIS A 415 -5.62 21.08 -2.48
C HIS A 415 -5.94 21.74 -3.85
N PRO A 416 -6.40 20.98 -4.85
CA PRO A 416 -6.62 21.54 -6.19
C PRO A 416 -7.85 22.47 -6.21
N THR A 417 -7.62 23.78 -6.10
CA THR A 417 -8.62 24.83 -6.34
C THR A 417 -8.55 25.35 -7.77
N ALA A 418 -9.56 26.09 -8.23
CA ALA A 418 -9.57 26.67 -9.58
C ALA A 418 -8.38 27.64 -9.79
N GLU A 419 -8.07 28.44 -8.78
CA GLU A 419 -6.95 29.39 -8.77
C GLU A 419 -5.61 28.65 -8.79
N TYR A 420 -5.45 27.62 -7.96
CA TYR A 420 -4.24 26.78 -7.97
C TYR A 420 -4.01 26.14 -9.35
N GLU A 421 -5.07 25.55 -9.92
CA GLU A 421 -5.01 24.90 -11.23
C GLU A 421 -4.69 25.88 -12.37
N LYS A 422 -5.13 27.15 -12.25
CA LYS A 422 -4.79 28.21 -13.21
C LYS A 422 -3.28 28.50 -13.21
N PHE A 423 -2.65 28.62 -12.05
CA PHE A 423 -1.27 29.11 -11.93
C PHE A 423 -0.19 28.02 -11.84
N LYS A 424 -0.54 26.77 -11.51
CA LYS A 424 0.45 25.72 -11.22
C LYS A 424 1.48 25.45 -12.32
N ASP A 425 1.13 25.68 -13.59
CA ASP A 425 1.98 25.43 -14.75
C ASP A 425 2.69 26.69 -15.26
N PHE A 426 2.51 27.83 -14.59
CA PHE A 426 3.11 29.11 -14.98
C PHE A 426 4.58 29.18 -14.55
N LYS A 427 5.34 30.00 -15.29
CA LYS A 427 6.68 30.46 -14.89
C LYS A 427 6.58 31.90 -14.43
N PHE A 428 7.24 32.19 -13.32
CA PHE A 428 7.25 33.50 -12.67
C PHE A 428 8.68 34.05 -12.69
N LEU A 429 8.80 35.35 -12.81
CA LEU A 429 10.04 36.09 -12.62
C LEU A 429 9.90 36.89 -11.32
N ILE A 430 10.80 36.64 -10.37
CA ILE A 430 10.80 37.22 -9.03
C ILE A 430 12.08 38.03 -8.83
N GLY A 431 11.95 39.25 -8.29
CA GLY A 431 13.07 40.14 -8.00
C GLY A 431 13.20 41.31 -8.96
N GLY A 432 14.00 42.30 -8.56
CA GLY A 432 14.20 43.56 -9.30
C GLY A 432 15.22 43.42 -10.44
N ALA A 433 16.40 44.01 -10.29
CA ALA A 433 17.40 44.14 -11.36
C ALA A 433 17.94 42.81 -11.92
N LYS A 434 17.84 41.71 -11.17
CA LYS A 434 18.21 40.35 -11.60
C LYS A 434 17.07 39.38 -11.29
N PRO A 435 16.04 39.29 -12.16
CA PRO A 435 14.90 38.43 -11.90
C PRO A 435 15.29 36.96 -11.98
N GLU A 436 14.93 36.20 -10.95
CA GLU A 436 15.07 34.74 -10.93
C GLU A 436 13.80 34.09 -11.47
N THR A 437 13.95 33.00 -12.24
CA THR A 437 12.80 32.24 -12.76
C THR A 437 12.32 31.19 -11.77
N TYR A 438 11.06 31.29 -11.37
CA TYR A 438 10.39 30.40 -10.43
C TYR A 438 9.34 29.59 -11.19
N ASN A 439 9.18 28.31 -10.84
CA ASN A 439 7.92 27.61 -11.10
C ASN A 439 6.94 27.89 -9.95
N PHE A 440 5.67 27.55 -10.13
CA PHE A 440 4.66 27.79 -9.10
C PHE A 440 4.99 27.10 -7.77
N THR A 441 5.54 25.88 -7.81
CA THR A 441 5.95 25.14 -6.60
C THR A 441 7.01 25.89 -5.80
N LYS A 442 8.04 26.47 -6.44
CA LYS A 442 9.03 27.29 -5.73
C LYS A 442 8.39 28.58 -5.20
N LEU A 443 7.52 29.21 -5.98
CA LEU A 443 6.83 30.45 -5.59
C LEU A 443 5.98 30.25 -4.32
N ILE A 444 5.17 29.19 -4.25
CA ILE A 444 4.34 28.91 -3.08
C ILE A 444 5.19 28.55 -1.85
N MET A 445 6.28 27.81 -2.01
CA MET A 445 7.16 27.48 -0.89
C MET A 445 7.85 28.72 -0.32
N ASP A 446 8.39 29.59 -1.19
CA ASP A 446 9.04 30.82 -0.74
C ASP A 446 8.02 31.85 -0.19
N TYR A 447 6.76 31.83 -0.64
CA TYR A 447 5.66 32.58 -0.02
C TYR A 447 5.33 32.09 1.39
N LEU A 448 5.13 30.78 1.57
CA LEU A 448 4.81 30.20 2.87
C LEU A 448 5.98 30.30 3.87
N ASP A 449 7.22 30.32 3.38
CA ASP A 449 8.44 30.55 4.17
C ASP A 449 8.68 32.06 4.45
N GLY A 450 7.78 32.95 4.01
CA GLY A 450 7.81 34.39 4.31
C GLY A 450 8.79 35.22 3.46
N LYS A 451 9.36 34.64 2.39
CA LYS A 451 10.30 35.35 1.49
C LYS A 451 9.58 36.15 0.39
N ILE A 452 8.37 35.74 0.01
CA ILE A 452 7.50 36.50 -0.90
C ILE A 452 6.53 37.30 -0.04
N LEU A 453 6.68 38.62 -0.06
CA LEU A 453 5.86 39.56 0.69
C LEU A 453 4.76 40.15 -0.20
N ALA A 454 3.78 40.80 0.42
CA ALA A 454 2.72 41.51 -0.28
C ALA A 454 3.25 42.53 -1.32
N THR A 455 4.41 43.13 -1.04
CA THR A 455 5.08 44.11 -1.90
C THR A 455 6.07 43.50 -2.89
N THR A 456 6.24 42.18 -2.92
CA THR A 456 7.18 41.54 -3.84
C THR A 456 6.65 41.65 -5.28
N PRO A 457 7.44 42.20 -6.23
CA PRO A 457 7.04 42.26 -7.63
C PRO A 457 7.11 40.87 -8.26
N ILE A 458 6.04 40.48 -8.95
CA ILE A 458 5.87 39.19 -9.61
C ILE A 458 5.52 39.45 -11.08
N THR A 459 6.27 38.81 -11.98
CA THR A 459 6.00 38.86 -13.42
C THR A 459 5.72 37.48 -13.99
N PHE A 460 4.67 37.33 -14.80
CA PHE A 460 4.32 36.08 -15.50
C PHE A 460 3.56 36.37 -16.80
N VAL A 461 3.36 35.35 -17.65
CA VAL A 461 2.62 35.48 -18.92
C VAL A 461 1.29 34.73 -18.82
N ASP A 462 0.18 35.44 -19.04
CA ASP A 462 -1.18 34.87 -19.10
C ASP A 462 -1.83 35.24 -20.43
N GLY A 463 -2.28 34.24 -21.19
CA GLY A 463 -2.89 34.46 -22.52
C GLY A 463 -1.99 35.25 -23.50
N GLY A 464 -0.68 35.12 -23.38
CA GLY A 464 0.30 35.89 -24.17
C GLY A 464 0.58 37.32 -23.70
N LYS A 465 -0.10 37.78 -22.64
CA LYS A 465 0.15 39.09 -22.03
C LYS A 465 1.09 38.95 -20.83
N THR A 466 2.15 39.78 -20.80
CA THR A 466 3.02 39.90 -19.63
C THR A 466 2.32 40.72 -18.55
N ILE A 467 2.11 40.12 -17.39
CA ILE A 467 1.57 40.77 -16.20
C ILE A 467 2.74 40.96 -15.23
N SER A 468 2.99 42.19 -14.79
CA SER A 468 4.03 42.53 -13.81
C SER A 468 3.44 43.47 -12.76
N LYS A 469 3.24 42.95 -11.54
CA LYS A 469 2.60 43.68 -10.42
C LYS A 469 3.12 43.16 -9.08
N ASN A 470 2.88 43.90 -8.01
CA ASN A 470 3.12 43.40 -6.66
C ASN A 470 2.11 42.30 -6.30
N LEU A 471 2.45 41.41 -5.36
CA LEU A 471 1.57 40.30 -4.97
C LEU A 471 0.20 40.77 -4.46
N ASN A 472 0.14 41.85 -3.68
CA ASN A 472 -1.12 42.42 -3.18
C ASN A 472 -2.06 42.92 -4.29
N ASP A 473 -1.53 43.23 -5.48
CA ASP A 473 -2.29 43.64 -6.65
C ASP A 473 -2.69 42.43 -7.54
N LEU A 474 -2.42 41.21 -7.09
CA LEU A 474 -2.68 39.94 -7.77
C LEU A 474 -3.54 39.00 -6.90
N PRO A 475 -4.81 39.34 -6.62
CA PRO A 475 -5.63 38.63 -5.65
C PRO A 475 -5.90 37.16 -6.00
N GLU A 476 -6.01 36.80 -7.28
CA GLU A 476 -6.16 35.40 -7.70
C GLU A 476 -4.89 34.59 -7.45
N LEU A 477 -3.71 35.18 -7.69
CA LEU A 477 -2.44 34.53 -7.40
C LEU A 477 -2.27 34.37 -5.89
N GLN A 478 -2.58 35.41 -5.11
CA GLN A 478 -2.53 35.35 -3.65
C GLN A 478 -3.44 34.22 -3.12
N LYS A 479 -4.67 34.09 -3.61
CA LYS A 479 -5.56 32.96 -3.28
C LYS A 479 -4.95 31.61 -3.66
N ALA A 480 -4.25 31.51 -4.79
CA ALA A 480 -3.56 30.29 -5.20
C ALA A 480 -2.35 29.96 -4.30
N LEU A 481 -1.66 30.96 -3.76
CA LEU A 481 -0.55 30.80 -2.81
C LEU A 481 -1.04 30.48 -1.39
N ASP A 482 -2.19 31.01 -0.99
CA ASP A 482 -2.90 30.72 0.26
C ASP A 482 -3.74 29.43 0.20
N VAL A 483 -3.51 28.58 -0.80
CA VAL A 483 -4.25 27.33 -0.98
C VAL A 483 -4.18 26.47 0.28
N GLN A 484 -5.29 25.79 0.59
CA GLN A 484 -5.30 24.79 1.64
C GLN A 484 -4.49 23.56 1.24
N TRP A 485 -4.05 22.80 2.23
CA TRP A 485 -3.20 21.62 2.04
C TRP A 485 -3.90 20.35 2.50
N GLN A 486 -3.50 19.25 1.88
CA GLN A 486 -3.94 17.90 2.19
C GLN A 486 -2.77 17.10 2.74
N LEU A 487 -3.08 16.27 3.74
CA LEU A 487 -2.18 15.27 4.25
C LEU A 487 -2.21 14.05 3.34
N VAL A 488 -1.04 13.61 2.89
CA VAL A 488 -0.89 12.47 1.99
C VAL A 488 -0.21 11.34 2.73
N ILE A 489 -1.00 10.31 3.03
CA ILE A 489 -0.52 9.10 3.69
C ILE A 489 -0.22 8.07 2.59
N PHE A 490 1.06 7.87 2.31
CA PHE A 490 1.52 6.91 1.30
C PHE A 490 2.25 5.71 1.91
N ASP A 491 2.50 5.71 3.21
CA ASP A 491 2.90 4.51 3.94
C ASP A 491 1.95 4.26 5.12
N THR A 492 1.41 3.05 5.18
CA THR A 492 0.40 2.61 6.14
C THR A 492 0.66 1.19 6.63
N ASP A 493 1.88 0.67 6.45
CA ASP A 493 2.24 -0.58 7.13
C ASP A 493 2.45 -0.33 8.63
N LEU A 494 2.76 -1.39 9.40
CA LEU A 494 3.17 -1.23 10.79
C LEU A 494 2.11 -0.56 11.66
N SER A 495 0.90 -1.14 11.69
CA SER A 495 -0.27 -0.54 12.31
C SER A 495 -1.06 -1.51 13.19
N LEU A 496 -2.01 -0.98 13.98
CA LEU A 496 -2.88 -1.73 14.90
C LEU A 496 -2.09 -2.63 15.87
N THR A 497 -1.46 -2.07 16.88
CA THR A 497 -0.89 -2.88 17.96
C THR A 497 -2.00 -3.57 18.75
N GLU A 498 -1.59 -4.57 19.51
CA GLU A 498 -2.48 -5.34 20.39
C GLU A 498 -2.75 -4.65 21.74
N ASN A 499 -2.25 -3.42 21.94
CA ASN A 499 -2.30 -2.72 23.23
C ASN A 499 -2.11 -1.19 23.07
N ASN A 500 -2.86 -0.38 23.84
CA ASN A 500 -2.80 1.09 23.86
C ASN A 500 -1.82 1.70 24.88
N TYR A 501 -1.35 0.90 25.83
CA TYR A 501 -0.49 1.33 26.93
C TYR A 501 0.98 1.28 26.53
N LEU A 502 1.50 0.08 26.29
CA LEU A 502 2.90 -0.16 25.96
C LEU A 502 3.03 -1.21 24.86
N GLN A 503 4.07 -1.04 24.05
CA GLN A 503 4.57 -2.06 23.15
C GLN A 503 6.04 -2.36 23.42
N VAL A 504 6.45 -3.60 23.18
CA VAL A 504 7.83 -4.05 23.27
C VAL A 504 8.42 -4.19 21.88
N GLN A 505 9.64 -3.68 21.75
CA GLN A 505 10.47 -3.84 20.56
C GLN A 505 11.85 -4.35 20.96
N ILE A 506 12.41 -5.24 20.13
CA ILE A 506 13.81 -5.67 20.26
C ILE A 506 14.59 -5.05 19.12
N ARG A 507 15.70 -4.36 19.43
CA ARG A 507 16.67 -3.90 18.44
C ARG A 507 18.07 -4.24 18.86
N LYS A 508 18.85 -4.87 17.97
CA LYS A 508 20.25 -5.23 18.23
C LYS A 508 20.43 -5.96 19.58
N GLY A 509 19.46 -6.81 19.93
CA GLY A 509 19.45 -7.57 21.19
C GLY A 509 18.94 -6.80 22.42
N ILE A 510 18.68 -5.49 22.33
CA ILE A 510 18.14 -4.67 23.41
C ILE A 510 16.62 -4.66 23.33
N THR A 511 15.97 -4.99 24.44
CA THR A 511 14.51 -4.89 24.62
C THR A 511 14.17 -3.53 25.21
N GLY A 512 13.18 -2.84 24.66
CA GLY A 512 12.68 -1.58 25.22
C GLY A 512 11.17 -1.44 25.09
N HIS A 513 10.58 -0.68 26.01
CA HIS A 513 9.16 -0.35 26.02
C HIS A 513 8.93 1.01 25.36
N LEU A 514 7.88 1.09 24.55
CA LEU A 514 7.49 2.27 23.81
C LEU A 514 6.01 2.56 24.03
N ILE A 515 5.65 3.84 23.98
CA ILE A 515 4.26 4.24 23.73
C ILE A 515 3.88 3.72 22.33
N PRO A 516 2.74 3.04 22.15
CA PRO A 516 2.36 2.47 20.88
C PRO A 516 1.73 3.56 19.99
N LEU A 517 2.45 4.66 19.79
CA LEU A 517 2.10 5.77 18.92
C LEU A 517 3.41 6.37 18.42
N ARG A 518 3.50 6.67 17.13
CA ARG A 518 4.56 7.48 16.55
C ARG A 518 3.95 8.42 15.54
N SER A 519 4.27 9.70 15.61
CA SER A 519 3.77 10.66 14.65
C SER A 519 4.67 11.88 14.61
N VAL A 520 5.17 12.22 13.42
CA VAL A 520 5.91 13.45 13.18
C VAL A 520 5.09 14.70 13.53
N LEU A 521 3.75 14.61 13.55
CA LEU A 521 2.90 15.73 13.96
C LEU A 521 3.10 16.08 15.45
N LEU A 522 3.54 15.14 16.30
CA LEU A 522 3.89 15.42 17.70
C LEU A 522 5.15 16.30 17.84
N GLU A 523 5.94 16.41 16.78
CA GLU A 523 7.17 17.23 16.72
C GLU A 523 6.87 18.69 16.32
N THR A 524 5.59 19.02 16.09
CA THR A 524 5.16 20.33 15.55
C THR A 524 4.34 21.10 16.57
N ASP A 525 4.26 22.42 16.42
CA ASP A 525 3.38 23.26 17.24
C ASP A 525 1.92 23.08 16.85
N TRP A 526 1.66 22.69 15.59
CA TRP A 526 0.33 22.31 15.11
C TRP A 526 -0.39 21.29 16.02
N LYS A 527 0.33 20.40 16.70
CA LYS A 527 -0.27 19.41 17.62
C LYS A 527 -1.13 20.04 18.72
N ASN A 528 -0.78 21.26 19.14
CA ASN A 528 -1.42 22.01 20.23
C ASN A 528 -2.47 22.99 19.71
N ARG A 529 -2.62 23.12 18.39
CA ARG A 529 -3.63 23.97 17.78
C ARG A 529 -5.03 23.39 18.05
N PRO A 530 -6.02 24.24 18.41
CA PRO A 530 -7.42 23.83 18.43
C PRO A 530 -7.84 23.29 17.06
N LEU A 531 -8.52 22.15 17.07
CA LEU A 531 -9.10 21.57 15.86
C LEU A 531 -10.24 22.44 15.33
N ASN A 532 -10.48 22.33 14.02
CA ASN A 532 -11.63 22.96 13.38
C ASN A 532 -12.93 22.40 13.96
N LYS A 533 -13.93 23.27 14.17
CA LYS A 533 -15.24 22.89 14.72
C LYS A 533 -15.90 21.77 13.90
N GLU A 534 -15.76 21.82 12.57
CA GLU A 534 -16.26 20.77 11.67
C GLU A 534 -15.60 19.40 11.96
N THR A 535 -14.27 19.38 12.17
CA THR A 535 -13.54 18.16 12.55
C THR A 535 -14.04 17.61 13.88
N VAL A 536 -14.17 18.47 14.90
CA VAL A 536 -14.64 18.06 16.24
C VAL A 536 -16.05 17.47 16.15
N GLN A 537 -16.97 18.13 15.45
CA GLN A 537 -18.33 17.64 15.27
C GLN A 537 -18.34 16.28 14.58
N ARG A 538 -17.56 16.12 13.50
CA ARG A 538 -17.46 14.85 12.76
C ARG A 538 -16.90 13.71 13.62
N LEU A 539 -16.00 14.00 14.56
CA LEU A 539 -15.48 13.00 15.52
C LEU A 539 -16.49 12.63 16.61
N MET A 540 -17.36 13.55 17.02
CA MET A 540 -18.43 13.28 17.98
C MET A 540 -19.58 12.47 17.36
N GLU A 541 -19.89 12.74 16.09
CA GLU A 541 -20.94 12.06 15.33
C GLU A 541 -20.46 10.73 14.69
N SER A 542 -19.29 10.22 15.08
CA SER A 542 -18.67 9.05 14.47
C SER A 542 -19.37 7.72 14.73
N THR A 543 -20.49 7.69 15.47
CA THR A 543 -21.11 6.44 15.97
C THR A 543 -21.45 5.46 14.85
N GLU A 544 -22.02 5.92 13.74
CA GLU A 544 -22.33 5.03 12.60
C GLU A 544 -21.06 4.49 11.93
N ARG A 545 -20.06 5.35 11.74
CA ARG A 545 -18.74 4.98 11.18
C ARG A 545 -18.05 3.93 12.05
N ASP A 546 -18.04 4.15 13.36
CA ASP A 546 -17.38 3.27 14.32
C ASP A 546 -18.09 1.91 14.39
N LEU A 547 -19.43 1.89 14.34
CA LEU A 547 -20.21 0.65 14.24
C LEU A 547 -19.92 -0.12 12.94
N ARG A 548 -19.74 0.57 11.80
CA ARG A 548 -19.36 -0.09 10.54
C ARG A 548 -17.96 -0.71 10.64
N VAL A 549 -17.01 -0.01 11.26
CA VAL A 549 -15.66 -0.54 11.53
C VAL A 549 -15.76 -1.78 12.43
N GLU A 550 -16.52 -1.72 13.52
CA GLU A 550 -16.73 -2.83 14.44
C GLU A 550 -17.33 -4.06 13.75
N GLN A 551 -18.37 -3.85 12.93
CA GLN A 551 -19.01 -4.93 12.17
C GLN A 551 -18.03 -5.60 11.19
N TRP A 552 -17.21 -4.78 10.52
CA TRP A 552 -16.18 -5.23 9.59
C TRP A 552 -15.10 -6.03 10.31
N ILE A 553 -14.46 -5.49 11.36
CA ILE A 553 -13.36 -6.19 12.06
C ILE A 553 -13.82 -7.55 12.63
N LYS A 554 -15.06 -7.62 13.14
CA LYS A 554 -15.68 -8.83 13.69
C LYS A 554 -16.15 -9.83 12.64
N LYS A 555 -16.12 -9.48 11.34
CA LYS A 555 -16.69 -10.30 10.25
C LYS A 555 -18.15 -10.71 10.49
N SER A 556 -18.90 -9.86 11.19
CA SER A 556 -20.24 -10.17 11.67
C SER A 556 -21.25 -10.39 10.53
N ASP A 557 -20.94 -9.92 9.33
CA ASP A 557 -21.74 -9.95 8.11
C ASP A 557 -21.32 -11.05 7.11
N THR A 558 -20.42 -11.95 7.49
CA THR A 558 -19.99 -13.06 6.61
C THR A 558 -21.14 -13.97 6.20
N ALA A 559 -20.95 -14.65 5.06
CA ALA A 559 -21.96 -15.54 4.49
C ALA A 559 -22.38 -16.64 5.47
N ILE A 560 -21.44 -17.18 6.26
CA ILE A 560 -21.76 -18.17 7.28
C ILE A 560 -22.69 -17.62 8.35
N TYR A 561 -22.38 -16.46 8.96
CA TYR A 561 -23.25 -15.91 10.00
C TYR A 561 -24.64 -15.61 9.46
N LYS A 562 -24.79 -15.14 8.21
CA LYS A 562 -26.09 -14.91 7.59
C LYS A 562 -26.94 -16.19 7.44
N GLN A 563 -26.30 -17.36 7.31
CA GLN A 563 -26.98 -18.65 7.16
C GLN A 563 -27.38 -19.29 8.49
N LEU A 564 -26.71 -18.93 9.59
CA LEU A 564 -27.00 -19.46 10.92
C LEU A 564 -28.20 -18.76 11.58
N SER A 565 -28.91 -19.48 12.44
CA SER A 565 -29.95 -18.94 13.33
C SER A 565 -29.33 -18.07 14.43
N PRO A 566 -30.07 -17.12 15.04
CA PRO A 566 -29.55 -16.29 16.14
C PRO A 566 -28.97 -17.12 17.31
N GLN A 567 -29.60 -18.25 17.63
CA GLN A 567 -29.17 -19.14 18.71
C GLN A 567 -27.81 -19.79 18.40
N VAL A 568 -27.65 -20.37 17.20
CA VAL A 568 -26.38 -20.99 16.80
C VAL A 568 -25.29 -19.94 16.60
N ARG A 569 -25.62 -18.74 16.07
CA ARG A 569 -24.66 -17.63 15.99
C ARG A 569 -24.08 -17.28 17.36
N GLU A 570 -24.94 -17.15 18.38
CA GLU A 570 -24.50 -16.79 19.73
C GLU A 570 -23.67 -17.90 20.37
N LEU A 571 -24.05 -19.17 20.15
CA LEU A 571 -23.26 -20.32 20.57
C LEU A 571 -21.87 -20.30 19.93
N VAL A 572 -21.80 -20.16 18.59
CA VAL A 572 -20.53 -20.10 17.85
C VAL A 572 -19.68 -18.94 18.34
N LYS A 573 -20.25 -17.74 18.47
CA LYS A 573 -19.52 -16.56 18.96
C LYS A 573 -18.94 -16.80 20.34
N ARG A 574 -19.73 -17.32 21.27
CA ARG A 574 -19.29 -17.56 22.65
C ARG A 574 -18.15 -18.56 22.72
N THR A 575 -18.28 -19.70 22.03
CA THR A 575 -17.25 -20.74 22.06
C THR A 575 -15.99 -20.30 21.34
N VAL A 576 -16.14 -19.82 20.09
CA VAL A 576 -14.99 -19.44 19.26
C VAL A 576 -14.26 -18.24 19.83
N LYS A 577 -14.94 -17.32 20.54
CA LYS A 577 -14.29 -16.18 21.19
C LYS A 577 -13.20 -16.61 22.16
N GLN A 578 -13.47 -17.58 23.04
CA GLN A 578 -12.48 -18.05 24.03
C GLN A 578 -11.22 -18.59 23.35
N ASP A 579 -11.39 -19.35 22.26
CA ASP A 579 -10.25 -19.84 21.48
C ASP A 579 -9.52 -18.68 20.80
N LEU A 580 -10.25 -17.77 20.15
CA LEU A 580 -9.68 -16.65 19.40
C LEU A 580 -8.89 -15.66 20.27
N GLU A 581 -9.22 -15.51 21.56
CA GLU A 581 -8.46 -14.71 22.52
C GLU A 581 -7.01 -15.23 22.72
N THR A 582 -6.75 -16.50 22.39
CA THR A 582 -5.39 -17.07 22.44
C THR A 582 -4.54 -16.74 21.21
N TYR A 583 -5.15 -16.33 20.09
CA TYR A 583 -4.45 -16.03 18.84
C TYR A 583 -4.05 -14.56 18.79
N ASN A 584 -2.83 -14.29 19.26
CA ASN A 584 -2.18 -12.99 19.19
C ASN A 584 -0.96 -13.01 18.26
N LEU A 585 -0.56 -11.84 17.78
CA LEU A 585 0.63 -11.63 16.95
C LEU A 585 1.90 -11.59 17.79
N SER A 586 1.81 -11.17 19.05
CA SER A 586 2.96 -10.93 19.93
C SER A 586 3.87 -12.15 20.08
N ASP A 587 3.32 -13.31 20.49
CA ASP A 587 4.15 -14.50 20.76
C ASP A 587 4.73 -15.14 19.49
N PRO A 588 3.97 -15.31 18.39
CA PRO A 588 4.51 -15.82 17.14
C PRO A 588 5.55 -14.88 16.52
N ARG A 589 5.40 -13.56 16.64
CA ARG A 589 6.37 -12.60 16.11
C ARG A 589 7.72 -12.63 16.83
N LYS A 590 7.76 -13.00 18.12
CA LYS A 590 9.03 -13.23 18.84
C LYS A 590 9.84 -14.36 18.19
N LYS A 591 9.15 -15.41 17.73
CA LYS A 591 9.77 -16.58 17.06
C LYS A 591 10.03 -16.32 15.57
N HIS A 592 9.06 -15.71 14.90
CA HIS A 592 9.06 -15.47 13.46
C HIS A 592 8.55 -14.06 13.16
N ARG A 593 9.48 -13.11 12.97
CA ARG A 593 9.20 -11.67 12.78
C ARG A 593 8.19 -11.31 11.67
N ASN A 594 8.00 -12.21 10.70
CA ASN A 594 7.12 -12.04 9.54
C ASN A 594 5.74 -12.68 9.73
N THR A 595 5.40 -13.15 10.93
CA THR A 595 4.08 -13.73 11.20
C THR A 595 2.96 -12.73 10.92
N THR A 596 1.99 -13.19 10.12
CA THR A 596 0.84 -12.46 9.59
C THR A 596 -0.46 -12.90 10.28
N ILE A 597 -1.51 -12.10 10.16
CA ILE A 597 -2.86 -12.48 10.64
C ILE A 597 -3.34 -13.71 9.87
N LYS A 598 -3.05 -13.81 8.58
CA LYS A 598 -3.31 -15.02 7.79
C LYS A 598 -2.64 -16.27 8.38
N ASN A 599 -1.42 -16.17 8.89
CA ASN A 599 -0.79 -17.34 9.53
C ASN A 599 -1.54 -17.78 10.78
N LEU A 600 -2.04 -16.83 11.59
CA LEU A 600 -2.89 -17.14 12.75
C LEU A 600 -4.23 -17.74 12.31
N GLN A 601 -4.82 -17.22 11.24
CA GLN A 601 -6.05 -17.76 10.65
C GLN A 601 -5.84 -19.21 10.19
N ASP A 602 -4.77 -19.48 9.44
CA ASP A 602 -4.46 -20.83 8.96
C ASP A 602 -4.27 -21.81 10.13
N GLN A 603 -3.61 -21.37 11.21
CA GLN A 603 -3.45 -22.15 12.44
C GLN A 603 -4.80 -22.37 13.15
N PHE A 604 -5.63 -21.33 13.27
CA PHE A 604 -6.97 -21.44 13.83
C PHE A 604 -7.84 -22.43 13.05
N VAL A 605 -7.81 -22.36 11.72
CA VAL A 605 -8.54 -23.27 10.85
C VAL A 605 -8.12 -24.71 11.11
N GLN A 606 -6.81 -24.98 11.14
CA GLN A 606 -6.30 -26.32 11.45
C GLN A 606 -6.77 -26.82 12.82
N ASN A 607 -6.68 -25.98 13.85
CA ASN A 607 -7.09 -26.33 15.21
C ASN A 607 -8.61 -26.58 15.32
N MET A 608 -9.43 -25.79 14.63
CA MET A 608 -10.89 -25.93 14.67
C MET A 608 -11.40 -27.15 13.88
N VAL A 609 -10.69 -27.54 12.82
CA VAL A 609 -11.04 -28.66 11.93
C VAL A 609 -10.64 -30.01 12.52
N ASN A 610 -9.55 -30.05 13.30
CA ASN A 610 -9.09 -31.26 13.99
C ASN A 610 -10.05 -31.58 15.15
N ILE A 611 -10.87 -32.61 14.96
CA ILE A 611 -11.85 -33.07 15.95
C ILE A 611 -11.11 -33.81 17.07
N ASP A 612 -10.72 -33.12 18.13
CA ASP A 612 -10.47 -33.74 19.44
C ASP A 612 -11.85 -34.06 20.08
N PRO A 613 -12.05 -35.17 20.82
CA PRO A 613 -13.30 -35.92 20.74
C PRO A 613 -14.56 -35.28 21.37
N ILE A 614 -14.49 -34.10 22.02
CA ILE A 614 -15.64 -33.54 22.75
C ILE A 614 -15.97 -32.07 22.40
N SER A 615 -14.99 -31.16 22.31
CA SER A 615 -15.28 -29.70 22.21
C SER A 615 -15.62 -29.19 20.79
N PRO A 616 -14.87 -29.48 19.72
CA PRO A 616 -15.22 -28.97 18.39
C PRO A 616 -16.49 -29.63 17.80
N LEU A 617 -16.78 -30.88 18.18
CA LEU A 617 -17.84 -31.67 17.55
C LEU A 617 -19.25 -31.11 17.81
N TYR A 618 -19.53 -30.55 18.98
CA TYR A 618 -20.85 -29.99 19.28
C TYR A 618 -21.13 -28.72 18.47
N ILE A 619 -20.11 -27.88 18.25
CA ILE A 619 -20.22 -26.67 17.42
C ILE A 619 -20.53 -27.09 15.99
N TRP A 620 -19.77 -28.06 15.46
CA TRP A 620 -19.98 -28.56 14.11
C TRP A 620 -21.35 -29.17 13.93
N LYS A 621 -21.87 -29.92 14.91
CA LYS A 621 -23.26 -30.41 14.92
C LYS A 621 -24.29 -29.28 14.89
N ALA A 622 -24.09 -28.22 15.68
CA ALA A 622 -25.00 -27.08 15.71
C ALA A 622 -25.02 -26.31 14.37
N ILE A 623 -23.84 -26.05 13.80
CA ILE A 623 -23.69 -25.43 12.47
C ILE A 623 -24.30 -26.33 11.39
N GLU A 624 -24.02 -27.63 11.43
CA GLU A 624 -24.56 -28.62 10.50
C GLU A 624 -26.09 -28.64 10.54
N GLY A 625 -26.68 -28.59 11.74
CA GLY A 625 -28.13 -28.55 11.92
C GLY A 625 -28.79 -27.39 11.21
N ASP A 626 -28.23 -26.18 11.31
CA ASP A 626 -28.74 -24.99 10.62
C ASP A 626 -28.49 -25.02 9.12
N LEU A 627 -27.28 -25.41 8.69
CA LEU A 627 -26.94 -25.47 7.27
C LEU A 627 -27.65 -26.60 6.51
N SER A 628 -28.13 -27.60 7.24
CA SER A 628 -28.98 -28.67 6.71
C SER A 628 -30.41 -28.20 6.41
N GLN A 629 -30.78 -26.96 6.71
CA GLN A 629 -32.14 -26.45 6.49
C GLN A 629 -32.14 -25.38 5.39
N VAL A 630 -32.88 -25.62 4.30
CA VAL A 630 -32.97 -24.68 3.18
C VAL A 630 -34.41 -24.27 2.91
N VAL A 631 -34.62 -22.98 2.63
CA VAL A 631 -35.94 -22.42 2.32
C VAL A 631 -36.29 -22.68 0.86
N ILE A 632 -37.51 -23.18 0.62
CA ILE A 632 -38.07 -23.42 -0.71
C ILE A 632 -38.37 -22.08 -1.39
N ARG A 633 -37.77 -21.85 -2.56
CA ARG A 633 -37.97 -20.65 -3.39
C ARG A 633 -39.14 -20.84 -4.36
N SER A 634 -39.60 -19.75 -4.98
CA SER A 634 -40.50 -19.85 -6.12
C SER A 634 -39.85 -20.67 -7.23
N ASN A 635 -40.60 -21.65 -7.78
CA ASN A 635 -40.16 -22.62 -8.79
C ASN A 635 -39.15 -23.68 -8.32
N ASP A 636 -38.91 -23.81 -7.01
CA ASP A 636 -38.11 -24.95 -6.54
C ASP A 636 -38.89 -26.27 -6.72
N THR A 637 -38.23 -27.25 -7.32
CA THR A 637 -38.62 -28.66 -7.41
C THR A 637 -37.61 -29.50 -6.66
N TRP A 638 -37.90 -30.77 -6.38
CA TRP A 638 -36.92 -31.66 -5.77
C TRP A 638 -35.64 -31.76 -6.61
N GLN A 639 -35.76 -31.76 -7.93
CA GLN A 639 -34.63 -31.78 -8.87
C GLN A 639 -33.79 -30.51 -8.80
N THR A 640 -34.41 -29.32 -8.73
CA THR A 640 -33.65 -28.06 -8.64
C THR A 640 -32.98 -27.90 -7.28
N ILE A 641 -33.63 -28.33 -6.19
CA ILE A 641 -33.02 -28.34 -4.85
C ILE A 641 -31.84 -29.32 -4.81
N ALA A 642 -32.01 -30.55 -5.30
CA ALA A 642 -30.96 -31.57 -5.38
C ALA A 642 -29.75 -31.09 -6.19
N LYS A 643 -29.99 -30.50 -7.36
CA LYS A 643 -28.93 -29.92 -8.20
C LYS A 643 -28.22 -28.75 -7.50
N ARG A 644 -28.97 -27.86 -6.84
CA ARG A 644 -28.43 -26.69 -6.13
C ARG A 644 -27.50 -27.09 -4.98
N HIS A 645 -27.78 -28.22 -4.33
CA HIS A 645 -27.04 -28.72 -3.17
C HIS A 645 -26.18 -29.96 -3.46
N ASN A 646 -26.00 -30.30 -4.75
CA ASN A 646 -25.21 -31.44 -5.23
C ASN A 646 -25.54 -32.77 -4.53
N GLN A 647 -26.83 -33.11 -4.51
CA GLN A 647 -27.37 -34.30 -3.84
C GLN A 647 -28.26 -35.10 -4.77
N ASP A 648 -28.50 -36.35 -4.41
CA ASP A 648 -29.47 -37.19 -5.07
C ASP A 648 -30.91 -36.80 -4.70
N VAL A 649 -31.80 -36.81 -5.70
CA VAL A 649 -33.20 -36.39 -5.57
C VAL A 649 -33.96 -37.29 -4.59
N ILE A 650 -33.73 -38.60 -4.66
CA ILE A 650 -34.42 -39.60 -3.84
C ILE A 650 -34.04 -39.40 -2.38
N THR A 651 -32.75 -39.14 -2.11
CA THR A 651 -32.25 -38.90 -0.75
C THR A 651 -32.92 -37.69 -0.10
N ILE A 652 -33.06 -36.57 -0.81
CA ILE A 652 -33.73 -35.38 -0.28
C ILE A 652 -35.23 -35.64 -0.06
N GLN A 653 -35.89 -36.33 -0.98
CA GLN A 653 -37.31 -36.67 -0.85
C GLN A 653 -37.58 -37.56 0.37
N LEU A 654 -36.76 -38.59 0.58
CA LEU A 654 -36.85 -39.49 1.72
C LEU A 654 -36.67 -38.78 3.06
N GLN A 655 -35.86 -37.71 3.11
CA GLN A 655 -35.60 -36.93 4.32
C GLN A 655 -36.73 -35.97 4.70
N ASN A 656 -37.63 -35.63 3.77
CA ASN A 656 -38.63 -34.57 3.98
C ASN A 656 -40.07 -35.06 3.96
N GLN A 657 -40.37 -36.18 3.29
CA GLN A 657 -41.68 -36.87 3.27
C GLN A 657 -42.90 -35.92 3.24
N LYS A 658 -42.82 -34.82 2.49
CA LYS A 658 -43.85 -33.79 2.40
C LYS A 658 -43.85 -33.12 1.02
N GLU A 659 -44.92 -32.42 0.68
CA GLU A 659 -44.96 -31.59 -0.53
C GLU A 659 -44.14 -30.31 -0.36
N LEU A 660 -43.56 -29.80 -1.46
CA LEU A 660 -42.82 -28.54 -1.45
C LEU A 660 -43.78 -27.35 -1.40
N LYS A 661 -43.71 -26.57 -0.31
CA LYS A 661 -44.43 -25.31 -0.17
C LYS A 661 -43.46 -24.14 -0.09
N ILE A 662 -43.72 -23.10 -0.89
CA ILE A 662 -42.87 -21.90 -0.95
C ILE A 662 -42.74 -21.29 0.46
N GLY A 663 -41.52 -20.94 0.86
CA GLY A 663 -41.24 -20.37 2.18
C GLY A 663 -41.04 -21.40 3.29
N GLU A 664 -41.44 -22.67 3.09
CA GLU A 664 -41.11 -23.73 4.05
C GLU A 664 -39.64 -24.14 3.97
N LYS A 665 -39.14 -24.71 5.07
CA LYS A 665 -37.81 -25.30 5.14
C LYS A 665 -37.86 -26.80 4.81
N VAL A 666 -36.85 -27.27 4.10
CA VAL A 666 -36.57 -28.69 3.88
C VAL A 666 -35.17 -29.03 4.36
N LYS A 667 -35.03 -30.26 4.84
CA LYS A 667 -33.76 -30.84 5.25
C LYS A 667 -32.97 -31.29 4.03
N ILE A 668 -31.69 -30.96 3.98
CA ILE A 668 -30.73 -31.50 3.03
C ILE A 668 -29.63 -32.22 3.81
N HIS A 669 -28.90 -33.12 3.16
CA HIS A 669 -27.71 -33.70 3.75
C HIS A 669 -26.59 -32.65 3.79
N TYR A 670 -26.12 -32.28 4.97
CA TYR A 670 -24.94 -31.45 5.12
C TYR A 670 -24.06 -32.15 6.15
N ASP A 671 -22.82 -32.47 5.80
CA ASP A 671 -21.91 -33.21 6.66
C ASP A 671 -20.72 -32.32 7.05
N LEU A 672 -20.65 -32.03 8.34
CA LEU A 672 -19.54 -31.35 9.01
C LEU A 672 -18.98 -32.18 10.16
N THR A 673 -19.51 -33.37 10.44
CA THR A 673 -19.17 -34.15 11.62
C THR A 673 -18.41 -35.42 11.31
N SER A 674 -18.43 -35.89 10.06
CA SER A 674 -17.61 -37.03 9.66
C SER A 674 -16.13 -36.67 9.49
N SER A 675 -15.29 -37.71 9.43
CA SER A 675 -13.87 -37.63 9.10
C SER A 675 -13.61 -37.66 7.59
N SER A 676 -14.64 -37.50 6.75
CA SER A 676 -14.46 -37.48 5.30
C SER A 676 -13.66 -36.25 4.86
N SER A 677 -12.89 -36.39 3.79
CA SER A 677 -12.12 -35.29 3.19
C SER A 677 -13.01 -34.13 2.73
N GLU A 678 -14.25 -34.41 2.32
CA GLU A 678 -15.22 -33.37 1.97
C GLU A 678 -15.72 -32.60 3.21
N ALA A 679 -16.06 -33.29 4.30
CA ALA A 679 -16.47 -32.64 5.56
C ALA A 679 -15.34 -31.78 6.14
N ILE A 680 -14.10 -32.28 6.12
CA ILE A 680 -12.89 -31.52 6.50
C ILE A 680 -12.80 -30.21 5.68
N ARG A 681 -12.90 -30.30 4.35
CA ARG A 681 -12.83 -29.12 3.47
C ARG A 681 -13.97 -28.13 3.73
N LYS A 682 -15.19 -28.60 4.03
CA LYS A 682 -16.31 -27.73 4.42
C LYS A 682 -16.04 -27.04 5.76
N ARG A 683 -15.53 -27.76 6.75
CA ARG A 683 -15.11 -27.18 8.05
C ARG A 683 -14.03 -26.13 7.86
N GLU A 684 -13.01 -26.39 7.03
CA GLU A 684 -11.94 -25.43 6.73
C GLU A 684 -12.49 -24.11 6.17
N ASN A 685 -13.37 -24.21 5.17
CA ASN A 685 -14.00 -23.03 4.54
C ASN A 685 -14.88 -22.25 5.52
N ILE A 686 -15.55 -22.93 6.45
CA ILE A 686 -16.38 -22.29 7.48
C ILE A 686 -15.48 -21.64 8.54
N ALA A 687 -14.50 -22.36 9.07
CA ALA A 687 -13.57 -21.86 10.08
C ALA A 687 -12.83 -20.60 9.59
N ALA A 688 -12.41 -20.57 8.33
CA ALA A 688 -11.76 -19.39 7.74
C ALA A 688 -12.67 -18.14 7.74
N GLN A 689 -13.99 -18.32 7.67
CA GLN A 689 -14.96 -17.22 7.77
C GLN A 689 -15.23 -16.77 9.20
N LEU A 690 -15.03 -17.65 10.19
CA LEU A 690 -15.23 -17.35 11.61
C LEU A 690 -14.07 -16.54 12.20
N PHE A 691 -12.87 -16.66 11.66
CA PHE A 691 -11.72 -15.87 12.09
C PHE A 691 -11.88 -14.38 11.67
N PRO A 692 -11.76 -13.42 12.60
CA PRO A 692 -11.96 -11.98 12.34
C PRO A 692 -10.94 -11.38 11.37
N HIS A 693 -11.11 -10.12 10.95
CA HIS A 693 -10.13 -9.45 10.08
C HIS A 693 -8.81 -9.10 10.78
N ILE A 694 -8.85 -8.95 12.11
CA ILE A 694 -7.73 -8.60 13.00
C ILE A 694 -7.86 -9.38 14.32
N THR A 695 -6.78 -9.54 15.08
CA THR A 695 -6.82 -10.31 16.35
C THR A 695 -7.74 -9.65 17.38
N TYR A 696 -8.24 -10.42 18.36
CA TYR A 696 -9.10 -9.85 19.41
C TYR A 696 -8.42 -8.71 20.17
N SER A 697 -7.15 -8.86 20.52
CA SER A 697 -6.40 -7.79 21.18
C SER A 697 -6.26 -6.52 20.33
N GLN A 698 -6.14 -6.65 19.00
CA GLN A 698 -6.19 -5.49 18.10
C GLN A 698 -7.59 -4.85 18.04
N GLN A 699 -8.65 -5.66 18.08
CA GLN A 699 -10.03 -5.16 18.11
C GLN A 699 -10.29 -4.37 19.38
N ASP A 700 -9.97 -4.95 20.55
CA ASP A 700 -10.17 -4.33 21.84
C ASP A 700 -9.39 -3.02 21.93
N ALA A 701 -8.13 -3.01 21.50
CA ALA A 701 -7.32 -1.79 21.48
C ALA A 701 -7.92 -0.70 20.55
N LEU A 702 -8.40 -1.06 19.35
CA LEU A 702 -9.03 -0.09 18.44
C LEU A 702 -10.34 0.48 19.01
N LEU A 703 -11.20 -0.39 19.53
CA LEU A 703 -12.50 0.00 20.09
C LEU A 703 -12.33 0.85 21.35
N GLU A 704 -11.34 0.54 22.19
CA GLU A 704 -10.98 1.34 23.36
C GLU A 704 -10.52 2.76 22.95
N ARG A 705 -9.66 2.90 21.92
CA ARG A 705 -9.26 4.23 21.42
C ARG A 705 -10.47 5.04 20.93
N GLN A 706 -11.37 4.39 20.19
CA GLN A 706 -12.61 5.03 19.71
C GLN A 706 -13.49 5.51 20.86
N GLN A 707 -13.65 4.66 21.88
CA GLN A 707 -14.45 4.97 23.05
C GLN A 707 -13.82 6.10 23.86
N HIS A 708 -12.52 6.03 24.18
CA HIS A 708 -11.83 7.06 24.95
C HIS A 708 -11.87 8.43 24.25
N ARG A 709 -11.66 8.47 22.93
CA ARG A 709 -11.80 9.69 22.13
C ARG A 709 -13.20 10.28 22.30
N LYS A 710 -14.25 9.46 22.18
CA LYS A 710 -15.65 9.88 22.27
C LYS A 710 -15.99 10.39 23.67
N GLU A 711 -15.60 9.66 24.70
CA GLU A 711 -15.84 10.02 26.11
C GLU A 711 -15.12 11.31 26.49
N TYR A 712 -13.87 11.51 26.05
CA TYR A 712 -13.17 12.77 26.23
C TYR A 712 -13.92 13.94 25.58
N LEU A 713 -14.30 13.83 24.31
CA LEU A 713 -14.99 14.91 23.60
C LEU A 713 -16.35 15.25 24.23
N ILE A 714 -17.12 14.23 24.65
CA ILE A 714 -18.39 14.43 25.37
C ILE A 714 -18.13 15.16 26.69
N SER A 715 -17.19 14.66 27.50
CA SER A 715 -16.87 15.23 28.82
C SER A 715 -16.35 16.67 28.71
N TYR A 716 -15.54 16.95 27.69
CA TYR A 716 -15.03 18.29 27.42
C TYR A 716 -16.17 19.26 27.07
N ASN A 717 -17.08 18.86 26.18
CA ASN A 717 -18.22 19.68 25.81
C ASN A 717 -19.18 19.88 26.99
N GLU A 718 -19.47 18.83 27.76
CA GLU A 718 -20.28 18.92 28.99
C GLU A 718 -19.69 19.93 29.98
N LEU A 719 -18.37 19.90 30.20
CA LEU A 719 -17.71 20.87 31.06
C LEU A 719 -17.77 22.28 30.48
N THR A 720 -17.47 22.43 29.19
CA THR A 720 -17.42 23.73 28.48
C THR A 720 -18.80 24.41 28.48
N GLU A 721 -19.85 23.67 28.15
CA GLU A 721 -21.23 24.16 28.06
C GLU A 721 -21.95 24.24 29.41
N SER A 722 -21.37 23.63 30.45
CA SER A 722 -21.96 23.63 31.80
C SER A 722 -22.26 25.04 32.31
N LYS A 723 -23.52 25.20 32.74
CA LYS A 723 -24.01 26.40 33.46
C LYS A 723 -24.09 26.17 34.97
N LEU A 724 -23.56 25.06 35.47
CA LEU A 724 -23.53 24.76 36.90
C LEU A 724 -22.68 25.81 37.63
N ALA A 725 -22.94 25.97 38.93
CA ALA A 725 -22.22 26.91 39.79
C ALA A 725 -21.96 26.31 41.18
N GLY A 726 -21.07 26.96 41.94
CA GLY A 726 -20.74 26.58 43.31
C GLY A 726 -20.26 25.13 43.41
N LYS A 727 -20.81 24.37 44.37
CA LYS A 727 -20.41 22.99 44.64
C LYS A 727 -20.65 22.05 43.45
N ALA A 728 -21.77 22.21 42.74
CA ALA A 728 -22.10 21.34 41.60
C ALA A 728 -21.07 21.47 40.47
N LEU A 729 -20.58 22.68 40.20
CA LEU A 729 -19.51 22.89 39.22
C LEU A 729 -18.17 22.32 39.72
N LEU A 730 -17.84 22.48 41.01
CA LEU A 730 -16.64 21.89 41.59
C LEU A 730 -16.63 20.37 41.45
N ASP A 731 -17.75 19.72 41.76
CA ASP A 731 -17.91 18.27 41.66
C ASP A 731 -17.78 17.81 40.20
N GLN A 732 -18.37 18.55 39.25
CA GLN A 732 -18.21 18.28 37.82
C GLN A 732 -16.74 18.42 37.36
N ILE A 733 -16.02 19.45 37.81
CA ILE A 733 -14.59 19.63 37.51
C ILE A 733 -13.76 18.46 38.06
N LYS A 734 -14.02 18.04 39.31
CA LYS A 734 -13.33 16.87 39.91
C LYS A 734 -13.60 15.59 39.11
N GLN A 735 -14.86 15.36 38.73
CA GLN A 735 -15.24 14.22 37.90
C GLN A 735 -14.53 14.26 36.54
N PHE A 736 -14.48 15.42 35.89
CA PHE A 736 -13.74 15.58 34.63
C PHE A 736 -12.26 15.22 34.81
N ILE A 737 -11.58 15.75 35.84
CA ILE A 737 -10.15 15.48 36.05
C ILE A 737 -9.87 14.00 36.36
N GLN A 738 -10.79 13.33 37.08
CA GLN A 738 -10.66 11.92 37.46
C GLN A 738 -10.83 10.93 36.31
N LYS A 739 -11.50 11.32 35.21
CA LYS A 739 -11.68 10.46 34.03
C LYS A 739 -10.32 10.05 33.44
N LEU A 740 -10.22 8.80 32.98
CA LEU A 740 -8.99 8.26 32.41
C LEU A 740 -8.62 9.01 31.13
N GLU A 741 -9.62 9.32 30.32
CA GLU A 741 -9.54 9.93 28.99
C GLU A 741 -9.18 11.42 29.03
N THR A 742 -9.21 12.03 30.22
CA THR A 742 -8.84 13.43 30.40
C THR A 742 -7.35 13.61 30.10
N PRO A 743 -6.97 14.49 29.14
CA PRO A 743 -5.65 14.51 28.52
C PRO A 743 -4.60 15.25 29.37
N LEU A 744 -4.54 14.93 30.66
CA LEU A 744 -3.60 15.48 31.63
C LEU A 744 -2.65 14.37 32.09
N SER A 745 -1.40 14.74 32.41
CA SER A 745 -0.48 13.81 33.07
C SER A 745 -1.00 13.45 34.46
N SER A 746 -0.61 12.27 34.95
CA SER A 746 -1.00 11.75 36.27
C SER A 746 -0.71 12.77 37.37
N ILE A 747 0.45 13.42 37.32
CA ILE A 747 0.83 14.45 38.29
C ILE A 747 -0.01 15.71 38.17
N ARG A 748 -0.34 16.13 36.95
CA ARG A 748 -1.20 17.30 36.76
C ARG A 748 -2.60 17.02 37.30
N LYS A 749 -3.12 15.80 37.12
CA LYS A 749 -4.38 15.34 37.74
C LYS A 749 -4.29 15.36 39.26
N GLU A 750 -3.27 14.74 39.85
CA GLU A 750 -3.06 14.69 41.30
C GLU A 750 -2.93 16.10 41.92
N SER A 751 -2.12 16.96 41.30
CA SER A 751 -1.92 18.35 41.75
C SER A 751 -3.23 19.13 41.75
N LEU A 752 -4.01 19.06 40.67
CA LEU A 752 -5.30 19.74 40.59
C LEU A 752 -6.30 19.16 41.59
N LEU A 753 -6.42 17.83 41.69
CA LEU A 753 -7.36 17.21 42.62
C LEU A 753 -7.01 17.54 44.08
N LYS A 754 -5.73 17.56 44.43
CA LYS A 754 -5.25 17.98 45.75
C LYS A 754 -5.66 19.43 46.04
N ASP A 755 -5.39 20.35 45.13
CA ASP A 755 -5.80 21.76 45.28
C ASP A 755 -7.32 21.90 45.43
N LEU A 756 -8.11 21.17 44.65
CA LEU A 756 -9.58 21.21 44.75
C LEU A 756 -10.13 20.55 46.01
N ASN A 757 -9.38 19.64 46.64
CA ASN A 757 -9.75 19.04 47.92
C ASN A 757 -9.39 19.96 49.08
N ASP A 758 -8.17 20.51 49.07
CA ASP A 758 -7.66 21.37 50.14
C ASP A 758 -8.34 22.74 50.14
N ASN A 759 -8.57 23.31 48.95
CA ASN A 759 -9.08 24.68 48.76
C ASN A 759 -10.51 24.75 48.18
N GLY A 760 -11.23 23.63 48.11
CA GLY A 760 -12.55 23.54 47.47
C GLY A 760 -13.58 24.57 47.98
N HIS A 761 -13.62 24.81 49.30
CA HIS A 761 -14.49 25.81 49.92
C HIS A 761 -14.22 27.24 49.38
N HIS A 762 -12.95 27.56 49.12
CA HIS A 762 -12.53 28.85 48.62
C HIS A 762 -12.97 29.09 47.17
N TYR A 763 -13.03 28.03 46.36
CA TYR A 763 -13.57 28.08 45.00
C TYR A 763 -15.10 28.22 44.99
N VAL A 764 -15.80 27.46 45.85
CA VAL A 764 -17.27 27.54 45.96
C VAL A 764 -17.73 28.93 46.38
N ASN A 765 -17.02 29.56 47.32
CA ASN A 765 -17.36 30.89 47.83
C ASN A 765 -16.87 32.03 46.92
N ASN A 766 -16.11 31.75 45.86
CA ASN A 766 -15.59 32.76 44.93
C ASN A 766 -15.89 32.38 43.47
N PRO A 767 -17.05 32.79 42.94
CA PRO A 767 -17.48 32.44 41.57
C PRO A 767 -16.47 32.85 40.49
N ARG A 768 -15.75 33.97 40.66
CA ARG A 768 -14.73 34.41 39.68
C ARG A 768 -13.56 33.43 39.61
N LYS A 769 -13.06 32.97 40.76
CA LYS A 769 -11.98 31.95 40.81
C LYS A 769 -12.44 30.64 40.19
N MET A 770 -13.68 30.21 40.45
CA MET A 770 -14.24 28.98 39.87
C MET A 770 -14.37 29.08 38.34
N VAL A 771 -14.87 30.20 37.82
CA VAL A 771 -14.97 30.44 36.37
C VAL A 771 -13.58 30.48 35.73
N GLY A 772 -12.60 31.13 36.38
CA GLY A 772 -11.21 31.15 35.92
C GLY A 772 -10.58 29.76 35.88
N LEU A 773 -10.79 28.94 36.92
CA LEU A 773 -10.34 27.55 36.95
C LEU A 773 -10.95 26.72 35.81
N LYS A 774 -12.28 26.80 35.63
CA LYS A 774 -12.97 26.12 34.52
C LYS A 774 -12.39 26.56 33.18
N ALA A 775 -12.22 27.86 32.96
CA ALA A 775 -11.70 28.41 31.71
C ALA A 775 -10.27 27.91 31.42
N GLY A 776 -9.37 27.97 32.41
CA GLY A 776 -8.00 27.47 32.26
C GLY A 776 -7.94 25.97 31.99
N LEU A 777 -8.80 25.18 32.65
CA LEU A 777 -8.90 23.75 32.40
C LEU A 777 -9.45 23.45 30.99
N CYS A 778 -10.45 24.20 30.53
CA CYS A 778 -11.00 24.07 29.17
C CYS A 778 -10.00 24.49 28.09
N GLU A 779 -9.12 25.44 28.37
CA GLU A 779 -8.02 25.84 27.48
C GLU A 779 -6.94 24.75 27.42
N GLU A 780 -6.47 24.26 28.57
CA GLU A 780 -5.46 23.19 28.66
C GLU A 780 -5.95 21.88 28.02
N CYS A 781 -7.23 21.55 28.20
CA CYS A 781 -7.85 20.32 27.69
C CYS A 781 -8.62 20.52 26.38
N GLN A 782 -8.46 21.63 25.66
CA GLN A 782 -9.19 21.87 24.41
C GLN A 782 -8.92 20.77 23.36
N PRO A 783 -9.88 20.43 22.47
CA PRO A 783 -9.67 19.45 21.41
C PRO A 783 -8.54 19.89 20.47
N THR A 784 -7.38 19.27 20.62
CA THR A 784 -6.20 19.39 19.75
C THR A 784 -5.82 18.00 19.24
N TYR A 785 -4.95 17.92 18.23
CA TYR A 785 -4.38 16.64 17.82
C TYR A 785 -3.74 15.92 19.02
N PHE A 786 -2.94 16.64 19.81
CA PHE A 786 -2.22 16.04 20.92
C PHE A 786 -3.13 15.62 22.08
N ASN A 787 -4.16 16.40 22.41
CA ASN A 787 -5.12 16.05 23.45
C ASN A 787 -5.96 14.82 23.07
N LEU A 788 -6.35 14.67 21.80
CA LEU A 788 -6.99 13.43 21.33
C LEU A 788 -6.05 12.23 21.41
N MET A 789 -4.77 12.38 21.05
CA MET A 789 -3.80 11.29 21.23
C MET A 789 -3.65 10.92 22.72
N LYS A 790 -3.56 11.90 23.63
CA LYS A 790 -3.46 11.63 25.08
C LYS A 790 -4.68 10.88 25.62
N ALA A 791 -5.88 11.21 25.14
CA ALA A 791 -7.10 10.48 25.49
C ALA A 791 -7.04 9.01 25.01
N MET A 792 -6.57 8.78 23.78
CA MET A 792 -6.48 7.43 23.18
C MET A 792 -5.33 6.58 23.73
N TYR A 793 -4.25 7.20 24.23
CA TYR A 793 -3.03 6.52 24.68
C TYR A 793 -2.71 6.90 26.14
N PRO A 794 -3.11 6.07 27.11
CA PRO A 794 -3.13 6.44 28.54
C PRO A 794 -1.79 6.95 29.10
N LEU A 795 -0.67 6.40 28.64
CA LEU A 795 0.66 6.76 29.14
C LEU A 795 1.33 7.90 28.35
N LEU A 796 0.69 8.40 27.29
CA LEU A 796 1.30 9.41 26.41
C LEU A 796 1.55 10.74 27.14
N ALA A 797 0.61 11.18 28.00
CA ALA A 797 0.75 12.43 28.73
C ALA A 797 1.97 12.41 29.67
N ASP A 798 2.15 11.30 30.39
CA ASP A 798 3.25 11.11 31.33
C ASP A 798 4.59 10.96 30.62
N ALA A 799 4.64 10.13 29.57
CA ALA A 799 5.86 9.95 28.78
C ALA A 799 6.30 11.26 28.11
N TYR A 800 5.35 12.04 27.58
CA TYR A 800 5.67 13.34 26.98
C TYR A 800 6.16 14.35 28.01
N ALA A 801 5.51 14.43 29.18
CA ALA A 801 5.92 15.32 30.26
C ALA A 801 7.34 14.97 30.77
N LEU A 802 7.65 13.68 30.93
CA LEU A 802 8.97 13.23 31.33
C LEU A 802 10.03 13.56 30.26
N ASN A 803 9.73 13.29 28.97
CA ASN A 803 10.62 13.66 27.88
C ASN A 803 10.87 15.17 27.84
N LYS A 804 9.84 15.99 28.04
CA LYS A 804 9.96 17.46 28.08
C LYS A 804 10.90 17.90 29.21
N ALA A 805 10.76 17.32 30.40
CA ALA A 805 11.66 17.60 31.52
C ALA A 805 13.11 17.22 31.18
N VAL A 806 13.33 16.00 30.69
CA VAL A 806 14.68 15.47 30.40
C VAL A 806 15.40 16.20 29.26
N TYR A 807 14.69 16.55 28.18
CA TYR A 807 15.26 17.11 26.95
C TYR A 807 15.04 18.62 26.78
N GLY A 808 14.22 19.26 27.62
CA GLY A 808 14.08 20.71 27.70
C GLY A 808 13.27 21.40 26.60
N ASN A 809 12.63 20.67 25.67
CA ASN A 809 11.80 21.25 24.60
C ASN A 809 10.66 20.31 24.16
N ASP A 810 9.50 20.90 23.86
CA ASP A 810 8.29 20.26 23.33
C ASP A 810 8.47 19.52 22.01
N ILE A 811 9.32 20.04 21.11
CA ILE A 811 9.62 19.41 19.82
C ILE A 811 10.34 18.08 20.05
N TYR A 812 11.42 18.12 20.84
CA TYR A 812 12.17 16.91 21.20
C TYR A 812 11.29 15.93 21.98
N ALA A 813 10.45 16.41 22.90
CA ALA A 813 9.56 15.54 23.66
C ALA A 813 8.65 14.70 22.75
N GLY A 814 8.11 15.31 21.69
CA GLY A 814 7.27 14.64 20.70
C GLY A 814 8.06 13.66 19.82
N GLN A 815 9.26 14.04 19.39
CA GLN A 815 10.13 13.22 18.53
C GLN A 815 10.51 11.87 19.17
N LYS A 816 10.58 11.83 20.50
CA LYS A 816 10.97 10.64 21.27
C LYS A 816 9.81 9.66 21.49
N ILE A 817 8.56 10.08 21.27
CA ILE A 817 7.39 9.21 21.44
C ILE A 817 7.38 8.12 20.37
N GLY A 818 7.34 6.86 20.81
CA GLY A 818 7.33 5.69 19.93
C GLY A 818 8.64 5.45 19.16
N LEU A 819 9.68 6.23 19.43
CA LEU A 819 10.96 6.11 18.76
C LEU A 819 11.79 5.00 19.41
N TYR A 820 11.98 3.92 18.69
CA TYR A 820 12.70 2.73 19.13
C TYR A 820 14.16 2.94 19.59
N THR A 821 14.85 4.02 19.19
CA THR A 821 16.17 4.38 19.73
C THR A 821 16.12 5.06 21.10
N GLU A 822 14.92 5.37 21.56
CA GLU A 822 14.62 6.17 22.74
C GLU A 822 13.51 5.47 23.54
N PRO A 823 13.73 4.23 24.01
CA PRO A 823 12.76 3.52 24.82
C PRO A 823 12.53 4.23 26.16
N LEU A 824 11.37 4.00 26.78
CA LEU A 824 10.98 4.65 28.03
C LEU A 824 12.03 4.45 29.13
N GLU A 825 12.62 3.25 29.21
CA GLU A 825 13.67 2.93 30.19
C GLU A 825 14.86 3.89 30.09
N LYS A 826 15.27 4.27 28.87
CA LYS A 826 16.38 5.19 28.67
C LYS A 826 16.06 6.59 29.20
N VAL A 827 14.82 7.04 29.01
CA VAL A 827 14.36 8.35 29.50
C VAL A 827 14.22 8.31 31.02
N ILE A 828 13.69 7.21 31.58
CA ILE A 828 13.60 6.98 33.03
C ILE A 828 14.98 7.02 33.68
N ASP A 829 15.97 6.32 33.11
CA ASP A 829 17.34 6.33 33.61
C ASP A 829 17.96 7.72 33.60
N GLU A 830 17.72 8.49 32.54
CA GLU A 830 18.20 9.87 32.44
C GLU A 830 17.48 10.80 33.43
N ALA A 831 16.18 10.60 33.67
CA ALA A 831 15.43 11.34 34.67
C ALA A 831 15.92 11.03 36.10
N LYS A 832 16.17 9.75 36.42
CA LYS A 832 16.73 9.32 37.71
C LYS A 832 18.07 9.96 38.04
N ARG A 833 18.88 10.30 37.02
CA ARG A 833 20.15 11.02 37.21
C ARG A 833 19.97 12.52 37.47
N LYS A 834 18.84 13.10 37.04
CA LYS A 834 18.60 14.55 37.06
C LYS A 834 17.68 15.02 38.18
N TYR A 835 16.74 14.18 38.62
CA TYR A 835 15.63 14.59 39.48
C TYR A 835 15.51 13.71 40.73
N ASP A 836 15.10 14.33 41.84
CA ASP A 836 14.80 13.63 43.09
C ASP A 836 13.51 12.78 42.94
N PRO A 837 13.43 11.55 43.50
CA PRO A 837 12.23 10.72 43.42
C PRO A 837 10.93 11.36 43.97
N ASN A 838 11.04 12.36 44.87
CA ASN A 838 9.90 13.09 45.44
C ASN A 838 9.56 14.38 44.67
N SER A 839 10.34 14.72 43.64
CA SER A 839 10.00 15.82 42.73
C SER A 839 8.83 15.41 41.81
N PRO A 840 8.14 16.37 41.16
CA PRO A 840 7.18 16.04 40.11
C PRO A 840 7.76 15.10 39.05
N GLU A 841 8.96 15.38 38.53
CA GLU A 841 9.62 14.52 37.55
C GLU A 841 9.93 13.13 38.14
N GLY A 842 10.25 13.07 39.43
CA GLY A 842 10.37 11.88 40.26
C GLY A 842 9.17 10.95 40.17
N HIS A 843 7.99 11.49 40.47
CA HIS A 843 6.74 10.77 40.42
C HIS A 843 6.40 10.27 38.99
N LEU A 844 6.75 11.01 37.93
CA LEU A 844 6.50 10.58 36.54
C LEU A 844 7.30 9.31 36.22
N PHE A 845 8.60 9.31 36.50
CA PHE A 845 9.43 8.15 36.16
C PHE A 845 9.08 6.93 37.02
N LEU A 846 8.71 7.12 38.29
CA LEU A 846 8.24 6.03 39.15
C LEU A 846 6.91 5.45 38.66
N ASN A 847 5.96 6.31 38.24
CA ASN A 847 4.71 5.85 37.66
C ASN A 847 4.97 5.02 36.40
N LEU A 848 5.76 5.53 35.45
CA LEU A 848 6.08 4.81 34.22
C LEU A 848 6.82 3.49 34.48
N GLU A 849 7.76 3.46 35.42
CA GLU A 849 8.47 2.24 35.83
C GLU A 849 7.52 1.20 36.45
N ASN A 850 6.58 1.64 37.29
CA ASN A 850 5.54 0.78 37.84
C ASN A 850 4.61 0.22 36.75
N GLN A 851 4.21 1.06 35.79
CA GLN A 851 3.39 0.63 34.64
C GLN A 851 4.13 -0.42 33.82
N ILE A 852 5.40 -0.19 33.47
CA ILE A 852 6.25 -1.17 32.76
C ILE A 852 6.30 -2.50 33.54
N SER A 853 6.55 -2.43 34.84
CA SER A 853 6.70 -3.62 35.70
C SER A 853 5.39 -4.40 35.88
N SER A 854 4.24 -3.71 35.80
CA SER A 854 2.91 -4.31 35.99
C SER A 854 2.41 -5.11 34.78
N ILE A 855 2.92 -4.82 33.57
CA ILE A 855 2.43 -5.46 32.35
C ILE A 855 3.03 -6.87 32.20
N ARG A 856 2.20 -7.89 32.43
CA ARG A 856 2.60 -9.30 32.35
C ARG A 856 2.79 -9.83 30.92
N LYS A 857 2.09 -9.23 29.94
CA LYS A 857 2.09 -9.65 28.52
C LYS A 857 2.06 -8.42 27.61
N PRO A 858 3.17 -7.70 27.45
CA PRO A 858 3.19 -6.53 26.58
C PRO A 858 3.03 -6.94 25.11
N ALA A 859 2.37 -6.08 24.33
CA ALA A 859 2.25 -6.28 22.89
C ALA A 859 3.65 -6.26 22.26
N PHE A 860 4.02 -7.32 21.54
CA PHE A 860 5.32 -7.42 20.89
C PHE A 860 5.23 -7.04 19.42
N PHE A 861 5.95 -5.98 19.04
CA PHE A 861 5.83 -5.41 17.71
C PHE A 861 6.79 -6.02 16.69
N GLY A 862 8.03 -6.29 17.10
CA GLY A 862 9.02 -6.91 16.22
C GLY A 862 10.45 -6.88 16.73
N ASN A 863 11.29 -7.70 16.08
CA ASN A 863 12.73 -7.71 16.24
C ASN A 863 13.40 -7.09 15.01
N TRP A 864 14.15 -6.02 15.23
CA TRP A 864 14.78 -5.20 14.20
C TRP A 864 16.31 -5.35 14.29
N ALA A 865 16.94 -5.71 13.17
CA ALA A 865 18.36 -5.97 13.10
C ALA A 865 19.19 -4.68 13.21
#